data_AF-A0A9N7VH32-F1
#
_entry.id   AF-A0A9N7VH32-F1
#
_cell.length_a   1.000
_cell.length_b   1.000
_cell.length_c   1.000
_cell.angle_alpha   90.00
_cell.angle_beta   90.00
_cell.angle_gamma   90.00
#
_symmetry.space_group_name_H-M   'P 1'
#
loop_
_entity.id
_entity.type
_entity.pdbx_description
1 polymer ?
#
loop_
_entity_poly.entity_id
_entity_poly.type
_entity_poly.pdbx_seq_one_letter_code
_entity_poly.pdbx_strand_id
1 'polypeptide(L)'
;MNVLAVALSFLVLIDGQSFCQNGTRPNIVMVMSDAFDGRLTFDPGSKVVQLPFVNYLRELGSTFLNAYTNSPICCPSRAAMWSGRFVHLTQSWNNFKGLDANATTWMDELQAKGYLTKTMGKLDYTSGSHSVSNRVEAWTRDVHFLLRQEGRPVTQLVGNMSTVRIMRKDWKNTDKAAQWIHQTAAASHQPFALYLGLNLPHPYQTQSLGPTAGGSTFRSSPYWLKKVSSDLITVPKWLPTAAMHPVDFYSTFTKNCTGVFTEDEVKSIRAFYYAMCAEADAMLGNVISALRETGLLNNTVVIFTADHGELAMEHRQFYKMSMYEGSSHVPLLIMGPGLMSGLQINQLVSLVDLYPTVLDIAGISPGGNLSGHSLLPLLSKSSGLFKKQRPDWVLSEYHGCNVNASTYMLRSGRWKYITYSDGLTIPPQLFDLSLDKEELHNVVHKFPEVKVHLDKLLRGIVDYPEVSSAVHLYNIKSFGAWREDLGGNYSQVIATLRWHVDWQKDVARLLFFHFRVSKREAALQFVKNTADGTNFYSHSLNRHGEQRTGPTQQSDHKMSSKEVKAELKSAREAIKNKDYKDALRHCKAVLKLEKNNYNAWVFIGLAASELEQPDQSQSAYKKAAELEPEQLLAWQGLANLYDKTDQWDFKVELPNIYQKLVDLYASSDKKKCYEVIQKLSDIYLSDKEYLKLAKVSLQLIQLKEEEAVDKTELLQLWQEMIQLLSDGINEREQDNETQQHLITAFENTIVLVEPVPGEKHKKISADFINCLSKLPQEENKLKKACESMLIHYPNQSYPLEVLCSHYLKTGILNDDTISCFSRLLDLAPDSGLGHLGLGTKALQEGRYTDAIKDLSQGLKKKSCNTGWHSLAEAQFKVHRYSDSAASCCQGLATCVSGDKELKVKLLTLKLETSVRCGGEKAADDALDTFSQIPDAVKDQVLVALEGRAYLNKGQIDQALKVSSELVASNPNLDQGLALRGLVHSAEGQHQLAEQR
;
A
#
# COMPACT_ATOMS: atom_id res chain seq x y z
N MET A 1 55.61 32.94 50.52
CA MET A 1 55.29 32.35 49.20
C MET A 1 55.65 30.86 49.30
N ASN A 2 54.93 30.03 50.05
CA ASN A 2 53.50 29.69 50.06
C ASN A 2 53.01 28.91 48.83
N VAL A 3 52.80 27.61 49.09
CA VAL A 3 51.58 26.81 48.77
C VAL A 3 51.48 26.08 47.41
N LEU A 4 52.33 26.31 46.41
CA LEU A 4 52.13 25.65 45.10
C LEU A 4 52.93 24.38 44.77
N ALA A 5 53.93 23.97 45.56
CA ALA A 5 54.83 22.87 45.16
C ALA A 5 54.50 21.48 45.75
N VAL A 6 53.62 21.37 46.74
CA VAL A 6 53.24 20.08 47.37
C VAL A 6 51.88 19.56 46.89
N ALA A 7 51.14 20.37 46.11
CA ALA A 7 49.80 20.00 45.61
C ALA A 7 49.81 19.25 44.25
N LEU A 8 50.94 19.15 43.55
CA LEU A 8 51.00 18.53 42.21
C LEU A 8 51.44 17.06 42.18
N SER A 9 51.78 16.45 43.32
CA SER A 9 52.21 15.05 43.39
C SER A 9 51.18 14.10 44.03
N PHE A 10 49.96 14.59 44.31
CA PHE A 10 48.91 13.84 45.02
C PHE A 10 47.57 13.75 44.26
N LEU A 11 47.54 14.04 42.95
CA LEU A 11 46.29 14.09 42.15
C LEU A 11 46.30 13.19 40.89
N VAL A 12 46.90 11.99 40.99
CA VAL A 12 46.73 10.92 39.97
C VAL A 12 46.21 9.60 40.57
N LEU A 13 45.85 9.57 41.85
CA LEU A 13 45.14 8.43 42.44
C LEU A 13 43.70 8.84 42.76
N ILE A 14 42.91 9.13 41.72
CA ILE A 14 41.46 8.91 41.84
C ILE A 14 41.28 7.42 41.57
N ASP A 15 41.36 6.63 42.64
CA ASP A 15 40.86 5.27 42.71
C ASP A 15 39.42 5.29 42.18
N GLY A 16 39.27 4.96 40.89
CA GLY A 16 38.03 4.41 40.40
C GLY A 16 37.84 3.12 41.17
N GLN A 17 36.96 3.13 42.17
CA GLN A 17 36.66 1.93 42.96
C GLN A 17 36.33 0.79 42.01
N SER A 18 37.32 -0.09 41.85
CA SER A 18 37.22 -1.31 41.08
C SER A 18 36.05 -2.13 41.62
N PHE A 19 35.30 -2.77 40.72
CA PHE A 19 34.22 -3.72 41.05
C PHE A 19 34.68 -4.89 41.94
N CYS A 20 35.98 -5.01 42.21
CA CYS A 20 36.56 -5.93 43.18
C CYS A 20 36.17 -5.57 44.62
N GLN A 21 35.06 -6.10 45.14
CA GLN A 21 34.94 -6.27 46.59
C GLN A 21 36.07 -7.21 47.04
N ASN A 22 36.94 -6.75 47.94
CA ASN A 22 38.12 -7.46 48.47
C ASN A 22 39.29 -7.73 47.49
N GLY A 23 39.39 -7.02 46.36
CA GLY A 23 40.55 -7.12 45.46
C GLY A 23 40.54 -8.33 44.49
N THR A 24 39.49 -9.15 44.47
CA THR A 24 39.34 -10.28 43.55
C THR A 24 38.41 -9.93 42.38
N ARG A 25 38.83 -10.25 41.14
CA ARG A 25 38.00 -10.07 39.95
C ARG A 25 36.77 -11.01 40.00
N PRO A 26 35.57 -10.57 39.58
CA PRO A 26 34.38 -11.40 39.59
C PRO A 26 34.44 -12.49 38.50
N ASN A 27 33.74 -13.60 38.75
CA ASN A 27 33.47 -14.61 37.73
C ASN A 27 32.41 -14.11 36.75
N ILE A 28 32.41 -14.65 35.53
CA ILE A 28 31.46 -14.29 34.48
C ILE A 28 30.78 -15.55 33.98
N VAL A 29 29.45 -15.57 33.98
CA VAL A 29 28.65 -16.67 33.43
C VAL A 29 27.68 -16.08 32.42
N MET A 30 27.81 -16.47 31.16
CA MET A 30 26.90 -16.09 30.09
C MET A 30 26.09 -17.30 29.64
N VAL A 31 24.77 -17.25 29.81
CA VAL A 31 23.83 -18.21 29.25
C VAL A 31 23.17 -17.55 28.05
N MET A 32 23.38 -18.11 26.86
CA MET A 32 22.82 -17.57 25.63
C MET A 32 21.86 -18.56 24.98
N SER A 33 20.62 -18.13 24.81
CA SER A 33 19.58 -18.87 24.08
C SER A 33 19.69 -18.66 22.57
N ASP A 34 19.13 -19.56 21.76
CA ASP A 34 18.91 -19.36 20.33
C ASP A 34 17.44 -19.06 20.06
N ALA A 35 17.11 -17.95 19.39
CA ALA A 35 15.73 -17.60 19.03
C ALA A 35 14.81 -17.19 20.20
N PHE A 36 15.32 -16.63 21.29
CA PHE A 36 14.50 -16.17 22.41
C PHE A 36 14.10 -14.70 22.22
N ASP A 37 12.80 -14.42 22.12
CA ASP A 37 12.24 -13.08 21.96
C ASP A 37 12.40 -12.24 23.24
N GLY A 38 13.06 -11.09 23.13
CA GLY A 38 13.34 -10.23 24.28
C GLY A 38 12.11 -9.68 24.97
N ARG A 39 11.00 -9.51 24.25
CA ARG A 39 9.74 -8.97 24.77
C ARG A 39 9.13 -9.84 25.87
N LEU A 40 9.45 -11.14 25.88
CA LEU A 40 9.04 -12.07 26.94
C LEU A 40 9.68 -11.77 28.30
N THR A 41 10.68 -10.88 28.37
CA THR A 41 11.41 -10.54 29.60
C THR A 41 11.01 -9.19 30.21
N PHE A 42 10.17 -8.41 29.52
CA PHE A 42 9.84 -7.03 29.93
C PHE A 42 8.80 -6.94 31.03
N ASP A 43 7.85 -7.86 31.03
CA ASP A 43 6.74 -7.86 31.96
C ASP A 43 6.68 -9.23 32.66
N PRO A 44 7.04 -9.31 33.96
CA PRO A 44 6.85 -10.52 34.75
C PRO A 44 5.37 -10.94 34.83
N GLY A 45 4.45 -10.05 34.44
CA GLY A 45 3.03 -10.27 34.23
C GLY A 45 2.63 -10.74 32.83
N SER A 46 3.57 -11.05 31.92
CA SER A 46 3.30 -11.82 30.71
C SER A 46 2.89 -13.24 31.11
N LYS A 47 1.67 -13.35 31.63
CA LYS A 47 1.03 -14.57 32.13
C LYS A 47 0.96 -15.66 31.06
N VAL A 48 1.26 -15.33 29.80
CA VAL A 48 1.28 -16.30 28.71
C VAL A 48 2.29 -17.41 28.97
N VAL A 49 3.41 -17.17 29.67
CA VAL A 49 4.39 -18.21 30.01
C VAL A 49 5.10 -17.95 31.35
N GLN A 50 5.32 -19.01 32.13
CA GLN A 50 6.06 -18.94 33.39
C GLN A 50 7.59 -19.01 33.14
N LEU A 51 8.30 -17.93 33.47
CA LEU A 51 9.76 -17.79 33.36
C LEU A 51 10.41 -17.39 34.71
N PRO A 52 10.35 -18.27 35.74
CA PRO A 52 10.80 -17.92 37.09
C PRO A 52 12.26 -17.49 37.20
N PHE A 53 13.18 -18.02 36.38
CA PHE A 53 14.61 -17.69 36.51
C PHE A 53 15.01 -16.42 35.76
N VAL A 54 14.37 -16.11 34.64
CA VAL A 54 14.42 -14.79 34.02
C VAL A 54 13.85 -13.74 34.98
N ASN A 55 12.72 -14.02 35.62
CA ASN A 55 12.16 -13.12 36.64
C ASN A 55 13.11 -12.94 37.82
N TYR A 56 13.79 -14.00 38.27
CA TYR A 56 14.82 -13.92 39.30
C TYR A 56 15.98 -12.98 38.90
N LEU A 57 16.49 -13.08 37.66
CA LEU A 57 17.52 -12.16 37.15
C LEU A 57 17.02 -10.72 37.04
N ARG A 58 15.76 -10.52 36.66
CA ARG A 58 15.13 -9.19 36.60
C ARG A 58 15.01 -8.56 37.99
N GLU A 59 14.54 -9.32 38.98
CA GLU A 59 14.33 -8.82 40.34
C GLU A 59 15.65 -8.51 41.04
N LEU A 60 16.69 -9.32 40.82
CA LEU A 60 17.98 -9.18 41.50
C LEU A 60 19.07 -8.50 40.70
N GLY A 61 18.82 -8.22 39.42
CA GLY A 61 19.77 -7.60 38.50
C GLY A 61 19.17 -6.43 37.75
N SER A 62 19.67 -6.22 36.53
CA SER A 62 19.23 -5.17 35.62
C SER A 62 18.72 -5.78 34.31
N THR A 63 17.63 -5.25 33.77
CA THR A 63 17.02 -5.67 32.51
C THR A 63 17.11 -4.54 31.48
N PHE A 64 17.68 -4.83 30.31
CA PHE A 64 17.68 -3.89 29.18
C PHE A 64 16.44 -4.12 28.33
N LEU A 65 15.59 -3.11 28.23
CA LEU A 65 14.31 -3.20 27.52
C LEU A 65 14.45 -3.01 26.00
N ASN A 66 15.58 -2.47 25.53
CA ASN A 66 15.83 -2.17 24.12
C ASN A 66 17.16 -2.75 23.65
N ALA A 67 17.36 -4.05 23.83
CA ALA A 67 18.54 -4.79 23.37
C ALA A 67 18.30 -5.44 21.98
N TYR A 68 19.26 -5.25 21.08
CA TYR A 68 19.14 -5.67 19.68
C TYR A 68 20.28 -6.54 19.19
N THR A 69 19.92 -7.54 18.39
CA THR A 69 20.90 -8.31 17.62
C THR A 69 21.52 -7.50 16.50
N ASN A 70 22.81 -7.72 16.23
CA ASN A 70 23.51 -7.16 15.07
C ASN A 70 23.16 -7.87 13.77
N SER A 71 22.52 -9.04 13.83
CA SER A 71 21.96 -9.72 12.67
C SER A 71 20.86 -10.68 13.11
N PRO A 72 19.66 -10.68 12.50
CA PRO A 72 18.56 -11.56 12.88
C PRO A 72 18.78 -13.03 12.44
N ILE A 73 19.97 -13.60 12.68
CA ILE A 73 20.35 -14.99 12.38
C ILE A 73 21.55 -15.43 13.24
N CYS A 74 21.69 -16.73 13.51
CA CYS A 74 22.68 -17.31 14.44
C CYS A 74 24.13 -16.82 14.23
N CYS A 75 24.77 -17.19 13.12
CA CYS A 75 26.24 -17.05 13.03
C CYS A 75 26.69 -15.60 12.91
N PRO A 76 26.12 -14.77 12.02
CA PRO A 76 26.43 -13.35 11.96
C PRO A 76 26.21 -12.62 13.30
N SER A 77 25.13 -12.91 14.03
CA SER A 77 24.88 -12.34 15.35
C SER A 77 25.97 -12.74 16.36
N ARG A 78 26.25 -14.05 16.45
CA ARG A 78 27.27 -14.60 17.34
C ARG A 78 28.65 -14.04 16.97
N ALA A 79 29.01 -14.01 15.70
CA ALA A 79 30.26 -13.41 15.23
C ALA A 79 30.42 -11.95 15.69
N ALA A 80 29.36 -11.14 15.57
CA ALA A 80 29.38 -9.76 16.02
C ALA A 80 29.56 -9.65 17.54
N MET A 81 28.79 -10.42 18.31
CA MET A 81 28.91 -10.45 19.78
C MET A 81 30.29 -10.93 20.25
N TRP A 82 30.80 -12.01 19.66
CA TRP A 82 32.07 -12.63 20.07
C TRP A 82 33.30 -11.78 19.72
N SER A 83 33.22 -10.96 18.67
CA SER A 83 34.31 -10.06 18.24
C SER A 83 34.13 -8.60 18.66
N GLY A 84 32.93 -8.19 19.10
CA GLY A 84 32.61 -6.80 19.42
C GLY A 84 32.54 -5.87 18.21
N ARG A 85 32.39 -6.42 16.99
CA ARG A 85 32.40 -5.67 15.71
C ARG A 85 31.13 -5.93 14.90
N PHE A 86 30.66 -4.94 14.15
CA PHE A 86 29.52 -5.09 13.25
C PHE A 86 29.76 -6.10 12.12
N VAL A 87 28.67 -6.59 11.51
CA VAL A 87 28.67 -7.69 10.54
C VAL A 87 29.48 -7.33 9.29
N HIS A 88 29.34 -6.11 8.78
CA HIS A 88 30.13 -5.65 7.63
C HIS A 88 31.64 -5.59 7.91
N LEU A 89 32.05 -5.34 9.17
CA LEU A 89 33.45 -5.28 9.56
C LEU A 89 34.08 -6.65 9.72
N THR A 90 33.30 -7.64 10.16
CA THR A 90 33.74 -9.04 10.30
C THR A 90 33.52 -9.84 9.02
N GLN A 91 32.79 -9.27 8.05
CA GLN A 91 32.35 -9.93 6.82
C GLN A 91 31.63 -11.27 7.10
N SER A 92 30.92 -11.33 8.22
CA SER A 92 30.20 -12.52 8.65
C SER A 92 28.81 -12.57 8.01
N TRP A 93 28.75 -12.84 6.71
CA TRP A 93 27.56 -12.59 5.89
C TRP A 93 26.36 -13.51 6.17
N ASN A 94 26.61 -14.77 6.52
CA ASN A 94 25.56 -15.78 6.65
C ASN A 94 26.01 -16.92 7.57
N ASN A 95 25.20 -17.98 7.72
CA ASN A 95 25.53 -19.09 8.61
C ASN A 95 26.70 -19.99 8.14
N PHE A 96 27.31 -19.71 6.99
CA PHE A 96 28.44 -20.47 6.45
C PHE A 96 29.74 -19.68 6.48
N LYS A 97 29.66 -18.35 6.55
CA LYS A 97 30.79 -17.44 6.67
C LYS A 97 30.60 -16.55 7.89
N GLY A 98 31.20 -16.95 9.01
CA GLY A 98 31.36 -16.15 10.22
C GLY A 98 32.80 -15.62 10.37
N LEU A 99 33.24 -15.51 11.63
CA LEU A 99 34.61 -15.12 11.97
C LEU A 99 35.63 -16.10 11.39
N ASP A 100 36.79 -15.57 11.00
CA ASP A 100 37.94 -16.38 10.63
C ASP A 100 38.46 -17.18 11.83
N ALA A 101 39.08 -18.33 11.58
CA ALA A 101 39.47 -19.27 12.63
C ALA A 101 40.47 -18.68 13.66
N ASN A 102 41.18 -17.61 13.30
CA ASN A 102 42.14 -16.90 14.14
C ASN A 102 41.60 -15.56 14.69
N ALA A 103 40.31 -15.25 14.52
CA ALA A 103 39.73 -14.03 15.04
C ALA A 103 39.74 -14.04 16.57
N THR A 104 40.29 -12.97 17.17
CA THR A 104 40.30 -12.79 18.63
C THR A 104 38.90 -12.51 19.15
N THR A 105 38.49 -13.25 20.18
CA THR A 105 37.21 -13.10 20.87
C THR A 105 37.38 -12.58 22.30
N TRP A 106 36.29 -12.16 22.94
CA TRP A 106 36.34 -11.72 24.33
C TRP A 106 36.76 -12.86 25.29
N MET A 107 36.51 -14.13 24.94
CA MET A 107 37.01 -15.27 25.71
C MET A 107 38.52 -15.42 25.61
N ASP A 108 39.09 -15.19 24.42
CA ASP A 108 40.55 -15.23 24.23
C ASP A 108 41.23 -14.13 25.05
N GLU A 109 40.66 -12.92 25.06
CA GLU A 109 41.13 -11.80 25.89
C GLU A 109 41.06 -12.12 27.39
N LEU A 110 39.94 -12.68 27.86
CA LEU A 110 39.81 -13.11 29.26
C LEU A 110 40.85 -14.17 29.63
N GLN A 111 41.03 -15.19 28.78
CA GLN A 111 42.01 -16.26 28.99
C GLN A 111 43.43 -15.70 29.05
N ALA A 112 43.78 -14.80 28.12
CA ALA A 112 45.09 -14.14 28.11
C ALA A 112 45.36 -13.28 29.35
N LYS A 113 44.31 -12.89 30.10
CA LYS A 113 44.38 -12.12 31.34
C LYS A 113 44.13 -12.95 32.60
N GLY A 114 44.22 -14.27 32.50
CA GLY A 114 44.24 -15.18 33.64
C GLY A 114 42.87 -15.66 34.11
N TYR A 115 41.84 -15.54 33.29
CA TYR A 115 40.56 -16.22 33.55
C TYR A 115 40.64 -17.68 33.12
N LEU A 116 40.08 -18.56 33.94
CA LEU A 116 39.73 -19.91 33.51
C LEU A 116 38.51 -19.85 32.59
N THR A 117 38.70 -20.08 31.30
CA THR A 117 37.61 -20.00 30.32
C THR A 117 37.02 -21.37 30.00
N LYS A 118 35.69 -21.43 29.90
CA LYS A 118 34.97 -22.64 29.51
C LYS A 118 33.80 -22.30 28.60
N THR A 119 33.69 -23.02 27.49
CA THR A 119 32.56 -22.93 26.57
C THR A 119 31.83 -24.27 26.47
N MET A 120 30.51 -24.26 26.52
CA MET A 120 29.67 -25.45 26.31
C MET A 120 28.48 -25.12 25.42
N GLY A 121 28.04 -26.11 24.64
CA GLY A 121 26.89 -25.95 23.75
C GLY A 121 27.20 -25.19 22.46
N LYS A 122 26.24 -24.40 22.00
CA LYS A 122 26.24 -23.76 20.68
C LYS A 122 27.10 -22.49 20.65
N LEU A 123 28.12 -22.48 19.80
CA LEU A 123 29.03 -21.34 19.60
C LEU A 123 28.69 -20.54 18.35
N ASP A 124 28.62 -21.21 17.20
CA ASP A 124 28.22 -20.73 15.88
C ASP A 124 28.82 -19.38 15.42
N TYR A 125 29.90 -18.87 16.03
CA TYR A 125 30.49 -17.58 15.64
C TYR A 125 31.46 -17.66 14.43
N THR A 126 31.97 -18.85 14.08
CA THR A 126 32.80 -19.08 12.88
C THR A 126 32.01 -19.63 11.71
N SER A 127 31.18 -20.64 11.97
CA SER A 127 30.24 -21.23 11.01
C SER A 127 29.18 -22.05 11.75
N GLY A 128 28.03 -22.24 11.12
CA GLY A 128 26.92 -23.04 11.61
C GLY A 128 26.75 -24.33 10.80
N SER A 129 26.14 -25.34 11.43
CA SER A 129 25.80 -26.59 10.76
C SER A 129 24.44 -26.50 10.06
N HIS A 130 24.44 -26.35 8.73
CA HIS A 130 23.22 -26.29 7.92
C HIS A 130 23.35 -27.14 6.64
N SER A 131 22.20 -27.43 6.01
CA SER A 131 22.14 -28.22 4.78
C SER A 131 22.83 -27.52 3.61
N VAL A 132 23.29 -28.31 2.63
CA VAL A 132 23.83 -27.79 1.36
C VAL A 132 22.79 -26.91 0.65
N SER A 133 21.51 -27.26 0.72
CA SER A 133 20.42 -26.44 0.17
C SER A 133 20.38 -25.04 0.80
N ASN A 134 20.41 -24.91 2.14
CA ASN A 134 20.48 -23.59 2.79
C ASN A 134 21.73 -22.79 2.36
N ARG A 135 22.85 -23.48 2.10
CA ARG A 135 24.10 -22.85 1.66
C ARG A 135 23.97 -22.28 0.27
N VAL A 136 23.47 -23.09 -0.65
CA VAL A 136 23.24 -22.67 -2.02
C VAL A 136 22.20 -21.55 -2.06
N GLU A 137 21.11 -21.66 -1.30
CA GLU A 137 20.09 -20.61 -1.17
C GLU A 137 20.66 -19.28 -0.67
N ALA A 138 21.64 -19.30 0.24
CA ALA A 138 22.28 -18.07 0.71
C ALA A 138 23.13 -17.39 -0.38
N TRP A 139 23.81 -18.18 -1.23
CA TRP A 139 24.60 -17.65 -2.35
C TRP A 139 23.74 -17.25 -3.54
N THR A 140 22.65 -17.96 -3.80
CA THR A 140 21.74 -17.68 -4.91
C THR A 140 20.58 -16.77 -4.49
N ARG A 141 20.64 -16.12 -3.33
CA ARG A 141 19.52 -15.32 -2.81
C ARG A 141 19.09 -14.14 -3.70
N ASP A 142 19.98 -13.65 -4.56
CA ASP A 142 19.74 -12.52 -5.46
C ASP A 142 19.22 -12.96 -6.85
N VAL A 143 19.03 -14.27 -7.09
CA VAL A 143 18.49 -14.76 -8.38
C VAL A 143 17.01 -14.43 -8.53
N HIS A 144 16.57 -14.24 -9.76
CA HIS A 144 15.19 -13.87 -10.10
C HIS A 144 14.20 -15.06 -10.05
N PHE A 145 14.33 -15.95 -9.07
CA PHE A 145 13.33 -16.98 -8.78
C PHE A 145 13.18 -17.26 -7.28
N LEU A 146 12.00 -17.70 -6.88
CA LEU A 146 11.66 -17.90 -5.48
C LEU A 146 12.15 -19.26 -4.97
N LEU A 147 12.93 -19.24 -3.90
CA LEU A 147 13.49 -20.42 -3.23
C LEU A 147 12.60 -20.86 -2.05
N ARG A 148 11.53 -21.63 -2.31
CA ARG A 148 10.57 -22.05 -1.29
C ARG A 148 11.07 -23.21 -0.44
N GLN A 149 10.79 -23.19 0.87
CA GLN A 149 10.91 -24.35 1.75
C GLN A 149 9.72 -25.32 1.57
N GLU A 150 9.99 -26.63 1.53
CA GLU A 150 8.95 -27.66 1.29
C GLU A 150 7.87 -27.72 2.39
N GLY A 151 8.27 -27.56 3.66
CA GLY A 151 7.36 -27.71 4.81
C GLY A 151 7.06 -26.39 5.51
N ARG A 152 5.82 -26.24 5.97
CA ARG A 152 5.38 -25.12 6.82
C ARG A 152 5.75 -25.39 8.29
N PRO A 153 5.70 -24.39 9.20
CA PRO A 153 5.96 -24.65 10.61
C PRO A 153 4.89 -25.58 11.19
N VAL A 154 5.30 -26.51 12.06
CA VAL A 154 4.43 -27.49 12.69
C VAL A 154 4.77 -27.66 14.17
N THR A 155 3.84 -28.23 14.92
CA THR A 155 4.03 -28.57 16.33
C THR A 155 4.11 -30.08 16.54
N GLN A 156 4.95 -30.53 17.45
CA GLN A 156 5.07 -31.94 17.83
C GLN A 156 5.05 -32.10 19.34
N LEU A 157 4.00 -32.74 19.86
CA LEU A 157 3.93 -33.15 21.25
C LEU A 157 4.84 -34.35 21.49
N VAL A 158 5.68 -34.29 22.54
CA VAL A 158 6.65 -35.32 22.88
C VAL A 158 6.38 -35.82 24.30
N GLY A 159 6.24 -37.14 24.44
CA GLY A 159 6.08 -37.78 25.75
C GLY A 159 4.78 -37.41 26.47
N ASN A 160 4.85 -37.31 27.79
CA ASN A 160 3.71 -37.06 28.68
C ASN A 160 4.08 -36.07 29.80
N MET A 161 3.24 -35.94 30.84
CA MET A 161 3.47 -35.03 31.97
C MET A 161 4.75 -35.29 32.79
N SER A 162 5.37 -36.48 32.70
CA SER A 162 6.66 -36.75 33.36
C SER A 162 7.86 -36.44 32.46
N THR A 163 7.63 -36.07 31.19
CA THR A 163 8.70 -35.79 30.24
C THR A 163 9.16 -34.33 30.35
N VAL A 164 10.10 -34.07 31.27
CA VAL A 164 10.63 -32.73 31.55
C VAL A 164 11.81 -32.36 30.66
N ARG A 165 12.65 -33.32 30.24
CA ARG A 165 13.87 -33.03 29.47
C ARG A 165 13.71 -33.43 28.00
N ILE A 166 13.19 -32.50 27.18
CA ILE A 166 12.91 -32.75 25.75
C ILE A 166 14.16 -32.47 24.93
N MET A 167 14.80 -31.33 25.17
CA MET A 167 16.01 -30.93 24.45
C MET A 167 17.25 -31.57 25.07
N ARG A 168 17.37 -32.89 24.90
CA ARG A 168 18.40 -33.73 25.53
C ARG A 168 19.83 -33.22 25.32
N LYS A 169 20.15 -32.65 24.14
CA LYS A 169 21.49 -32.10 23.85
C LYS A 169 21.78 -30.88 24.71
N ASP A 170 20.83 -29.97 24.83
CA ASP A 170 20.97 -28.77 25.66
C ASP A 170 21.04 -29.15 27.13
N TRP A 171 20.15 -30.02 27.63
CA TRP A 171 20.22 -30.55 28.99
C TRP A 171 21.57 -31.21 29.30
N LYS A 172 22.13 -31.99 28.38
CA LYS A 172 23.46 -32.60 28.56
C LYS A 172 24.56 -31.54 28.67
N ASN A 173 24.48 -30.43 27.94
CA ASN A 173 25.44 -29.34 28.07
C ASN A 173 25.23 -28.57 29.37
N THR A 174 23.98 -28.33 29.78
CA THR A 174 23.62 -27.69 31.04
C THR A 174 24.08 -28.51 32.25
N ASP A 175 23.89 -29.84 32.22
CA ASP A 175 24.37 -30.75 33.27
C ASP A 175 25.90 -30.73 33.36
N LYS A 176 26.60 -30.74 32.21
CA LYS A 176 28.06 -30.60 32.18
C LYS A 176 28.53 -29.25 32.72
N ALA A 177 27.82 -28.16 32.43
CA ALA A 177 28.14 -26.84 32.93
C ALA A 177 27.98 -26.79 34.45
N ALA A 178 26.87 -27.30 34.99
CA ALA A 178 26.65 -27.42 36.43
C ALA A 178 27.72 -28.30 37.10
N GLN A 179 28.02 -29.47 36.53
CA GLN A 179 29.07 -30.35 37.03
C GLN A 179 30.45 -29.66 37.04
N TRP A 180 30.78 -28.92 35.97
CA TRP A 180 32.03 -28.16 35.90
C TRP A 180 32.08 -27.05 36.95
N ILE A 181 30.96 -26.39 37.25
CA ILE A 181 30.85 -25.43 38.35
C ILE A 181 31.15 -26.12 39.70
N HIS A 182 30.49 -27.25 39.99
CA HIS A 182 30.69 -28.00 41.24
C HIS A 182 32.11 -28.55 41.43
N GLN A 183 32.77 -28.95 40.34
CA GLN A 183 34.04 -29.67 40.42
C GLN A 183 35.25 -28.77 40.16
N THR A 184 35.24 -28.04 39.04
CA THR A 184 36.39 -27.27 38.57
C THR A 184 36.33 -25.83 39.04
N ALA A 185 35.19 -25.15 38.88
CA ALA A 185 35.09 -23.74 39.24
C ALA A 185 35.17 -23.55 40.76
N ALA A 186 34.49 -24.39 41.54
CA ALA A 186 34.51 -24.32 43.01
C ALA A 186 35.89 -24.65 43.63
N ALA A 187 36.72 -25.42 42.93
CA ALA A 187 38.08 -25.75 43.36
C ALA A 187 39.13 -24.72 42.90
N SER A 188 38.76 -23.76 42.05
CA SER A 188 39.68 -22.78 41.46
C SER A 188 39.83 -21.55 42.34
N HIS A 189 41.06 -21.06 42.49
CA HIS A 189 41.36 -19.73 43.04
C HIS A 189 41.44 -18.64 41.95
N GLN A 190 41.45 -19.03 40.67
CA GLN A 190 41.39 -18.09 39.54
C GLN A 190 39.95 -17.71 39.24
N PRO A 191 39.68 -16.45 38.82
CA PRO A 191 38.36 -16.08 38.31
C PRO A 191 38.07 -16.87 37.03
N PHE A 192 36.81 -17.18 36.78
CA PHE A 192 36.41 -17.96 35.61
C PHE A 192 35.39 -17.26 34.74
N ALA A 193 35.37 -17.65 33.46
CA ALA A 193 34.37 -17.25 32.49
C ALA A 193 33.73 -18.50 31.87
N LEU A 194 32.42 -18.67 32.04
CA LEU A 194 31.66 -19.78 31.49
C LEU A 194 30.64 -19.25 30.48
N TYR A 195 30.72 -19.74 29.25
CA TYR A 195 29.69 -19.54 28.24
C TYR A 195 28.91 -20.84 28.03
N LEU A 196 27.58 -20.78 28.16
CA LEU A 196 26.65 -21.86 27.85
C LEU A 196 25.70 -21.42 26.73
N GLY A 197 25.90 -21.94 25.53
CA GLY A 197 25.01 -21.71 24.39
C GLY A 197 23.95 -22.79 24.28
N LEU A 198 22.68 -22.42 24.40
CA LEU A 198 21.53 -23.30 24.20
C LEU A 198 21.06 -23.25 22.74
N ASN A 199 20.51 -24.35 22.23
CA ASN A 199 19.77 -24.35 20.97
C ASN A 199 18.30 -24.00 21.18
N LEU A 200 17.72 -24.18 22.36
CA LEU A 200 16.38 -23.68 22.65
C LEU A 200 16.28 -22.15 22.56
N PRO A 201 15.09 -21.61 22.24
CA PRO A 201 13.88 -22.26 21.68
C PRO A 201 13.87 -22.49 20.15
N HIS A 202 15.02 -22.61 19.47
CA HIS A 202 15.09 -22.84 18.00
C HIS A 202 14.26 -24.07 17.54
N PRO A 203 13.45 -23.93 16.47
CA PRO A 203 12.67 -25.04 15.93
C PRO A 203 13.55 -26.04 15.14
N TYR A 204 13.18 -27.32 15.16
CA TYR A 204 13.98 -28.40 14.57
C TYR A 204 13.51 -28.80 13.19
N GLN A 205 14.39 -29.36 12.37
CA GLN A 205 13.98 -29.90 11.08
C GLN A 205 12.93 -31.01 11.22
N THR A 206 11.85 -30.94 10.45
CA THR A 206 10.86 -32.01 10.34
C THR A 206 11.51 -33.25 9.68
N GLN A 207 11.57 -34.37 10.39
CA GLN A 207 12.22 -35.61 9.93
C GLN A 207 11.36 -36.48 8.98
N SER A 208 10.04 -36.25 8.92
CA SER A 208 9.11 -37.10 8.16
C SER A 208 9.08 -36.71 6.67
N LEU A 209 9.00 -37.70 5.77
CA LEU A 209 8.80 -37.56 4.31
C LEU A 209 7.35 -37.19 3.90
N GLY A 210 6.51 -36.75 4.85
CA GLY A 210 5.12 -36.35 4.60
C GLY A 210 4.97 -34.93 4.03
N PRO A 211 3.74 -34.37 3.95
CA PRO A 211 3.46 -33.03 3.41
C PRO A 211 4.18 -31.86 4.14
N THR A 212 4.80 -32.13 5.28
CA THR A 212 5.51 -31.17 6.13
C THR A 212 7.01 -31.46 6.19
N ALA A 213 7.50 -32.39 5.36
CA ALA A 213 8.92 -32.67 5.16
C ALA A 213 9.68 -31.38 4.85
N GLY A 214 10.88 -31.24 5.42
CA GLY A 214 11.69 -30.03 5.23
C GLY A 214 11.19 -28.78 5.97
N GLY A 215 10.09 -28.88 6.72
CA GLY A 215 9.57 -27.80 7.58
C GLY A 215 10.32 -27.65 8.90
N SER A 216 9.80 -26.75 9.75
CA SER A 216 10.34 -26.46 11.08
C SER A 216 9.36 -26.86 12.17
N THR A 217 9.80 -27.73 13.08
CA THR A 217 9.02 -28.34 14.14
C THR A 217 9.33 -27.69 15.49
N PHE A 218 8.32 -27.04 16.06
CA PHE A 218 8.29 -26.65 17.46
C PHE A 218 7.86 -27.88 18.28
N ARG A 219 8.71 -28.37 19.16
CA ARG A 219 8.44 -29.60 19.92
C ARG A 219 8.56 -29.37 21.41
N SER A 220 7.57 -29.87 22.14
CA SER A 220 7.48 -29.70 23.59
C SER A 220 6.65 -30.83 24.20
N SER A 221 6.52 -30.86 25.52
CA SER A 221 5.73 -31.86 26.25
C SER A 221 4.54 -31.24 26.97
N PRO A 222 3.56 -32.05 27.39
CA PRO A 222 2.46 -31.58 28.23
C PRO A 222 2.93 -30.87 29.51
N TYR A 223 4.07 -31.29 30.07
CA TYR A 223 4.66 -30.67 31.25
C TYR A 223 4.98 -29.18 31.03
N TRP A 224 5.64 -28.86 29.91
CA TRP A 224 6.01 -27.47 29.58
C TRP A 224 4.83 -26.68 29.05
N LEU A 225 3.91 -27.29 28.31
CA LEU A 225 2.68 -26.63 27.88
C LEU A 225 1.81 -26.18 29.06
N LYS A 226 1.84 -26.89 30.21
CA LYS A 226 1.17 -26.45 31.45
C LYS A 226 1.75 -25.15 32.03
N LYS A 227 2.95 -24.73 31.61
CA LYS A 227 3.57 -23.46 31.97
C LYS A 227 3.12 -22.31 31.08
N VAL A 228 2.35 -22.61 30.03
CA VAL A 228 1.82 -21.66 29.08
C VAL A 228 0.32 -21.47 29.35
N SER A 229 -0.12 -20.22 29.47
CA SER A 229 -1.55 -19.91 29.61
C SER A 229 -2.17 -19.78 28.22
N SER A 230 -2.81 -20.85 27.74
CA SER A 230 -3.41 -20.93 26.40
C SER A 230 -4.36 -19.78 26.09
N ASP A 231 -5.13 -19.33 27.09
CA ASP A 231 -6.16 -18.30 26.93
C ASP A 231 -5.58 -16.90 26.67
N LEU A 232 -4.28 -16.72 26.92
CA LEU A 232 -3.57 -15.47 26.71
C LEU A 232 -2.75 -15.45 25.42
N ILE A 233 -2.75 -16.55 24.67
CA ILE A 233 -2.07 -16.62 23.38
C ILE A 233 -2.91 -15.89 22.33
N THR A 234 -2.39 -14.77 21.86
CA THR A 234 -2.98 -13.99 20.77
C THR A 234 -2.59 -14.55 19.40
N VAL A 235 -3.49 -14.39 18.42
CA VAL A 235 -3.19 -14.58 17.00
C VAL A 235 -2.67 -13.25 16.46
N PRO A 236 -1.44 -13.16 15.93
CA PRO A 236 -0.91 -11.92 15.38
C PRO A 236 -1.75 -11.42 14.20
N LYS A 237 -1.90 -10.10 14.09
CA LYS A 237 -2.50 -9.49 12.91
C LYS A 237 -1.52 -9.55 11.73
N TRP A 238 -2.04 -9.85 10.55
CA TRP A 238 -1.24 -9.89 9.32
C TRP A 238 -1.75 -8.89 8.31
N LEU A 239 -0.82 -8.24 7.61
CA LEU A 239 -1.15 -7.53 6.39
C LEU A 239 -1.61 -8.53 5.32
N PRO A 240 -2.57 -8.14 4.45
CA PRO A 240 -2.84 -8.89 3.22
C PRO A 240 -1.54 -9.04 2.41
N THR A 241 -1.37 -10.17 1.72
CA THR A 241 -0.16 -10.44 0.92
C THR A 241 0.13 -9.36 -0.12
N ALA A 242 -0.91 -8.74 -0.69
CA ALA A 242 -0.79 -7.64 -1.64
C ALA A 242 -0.27 -6.33 -1.02
N ALA A 243 -0.40 -6.17 0.30
CA ALA A 243 0.06 -5.00 1.04
C ALA A 243 1.43 -5.20 1.71
N MET A 244 1.96 -6.42 1.70
CA MET A 244 3.30 -6.72 2.24
C MET A 244 4.38 -6.01 1.41
N HIS A 245 5.44 -5.58 2.10
CA HIS A 245 6.64 -5.10 1.43
C HIS A 245 7.26 -6.24 0.59
N PRO A 246 7.88 -5.97 -0.58
CA PRO A 246 8.40 -7.03 -1.45
C PRO A 246 9.38 -7.99 -0.77
N VAL A 247 10.24 -7.48 0.11
CA VAL A 247 11.21 -8.29 0.87
C VAL A 247 10.51 -9.17 1.91
N ASP A 248 9.46 -8.65 2.56
CA ASP A 248 8.67 -9.42 3.53
C ASP A 248 7.81 -10.49 2.85
N PHE A 249 7.25 -10.18 1.68
CA PHE A 249 6.56 -11.17 0.87
C PHE A 249 7.52 -12.28 0.44
N TYR A 250 8.73 -11.94 -0.01
CA TYR A 250 9.76 -12.92 -0.35
C TYR A 250 10.10 -13.80 0.86
N SER A 251 10.33 -13.21 2.04
CA SER A 251 10.61 -13.98 3.26
C SER A 251 9.43 -14.90 3.64
N THR A 252 8.21 -14.38 3.61
CA THR A 252 6.97 -15.14 3.87
C THR A 252 6.80 -16.31 2.90
N PHE A 253 7.06 -16.09 1.61
CA PHE A 253 6.98 -17.12 0.58
C PHE A 253 8.06 -18.18 0.76
N THR A 254 9.31 -17.77 0.90
CA THR A 254 10.44 -18.70 1.02
C THR A 254 10.37 -19.53 2.29
N LYS A 255 9.79 -19.01 3.37
CA LYS A 255 9.47 -19.75 4.60
C LYS A 255 8.17 -20.55 4.52
N ASN A 256 7.57 -20.70 3.34
CA ASN A 256 6.34 -21.48 3.15
C ASN A 256 5.15 -21.03 4.02
N CYS A 257 5.04 -19.72 4.26
CA CYS A 257 3.99 -19.13 5.08
C CYS A 257 2.89 -18.43 4.28
N THR A 258 2.88 -18.60 2.94
CA THR A 258 1.87 -18.00 2.07
C THR A 258 0.55 -18.77 2.00
N GLY A 259 0.50 -19.99 2.54
CA GLY A 259 -0.71 -20.81 2.65
C GLY A 259 -1.66 -20.36 3.75
N VAL A 260 -2.86 -20.94 3.79
CA VAL A 260 -3.83 -20.69 4.86
C VAL A 260 -3.34 -21.33 6.16
N PHE A 261 -3.39 -20.57 7.26
CA PHE A 261 -3.18 -21.06 8.62
C PHE A 261 -4.48 -20.82 9.40
N THR A 262 -4.94 -21.81 10.14
CA THR A 262 -6.06 -21.61 11.06
C THR A 262 -5.59 -20.88 12.32
N GLU A 263 -6.51 -20.23 13.03
CA GLU A 263 -6.17 -19.61 14.32
C GLU A 263 -5.59 -20.62 15.32
N ASP A 264 -6.12 -21.85 15.34
CA ASP A 264 -5.65 -22.93 16.21
C ASP A 264 -4.22 -23.36 15.85
N GLU A 265 -3.87 -23.41 14.57
CA GLU A 265 -2.50 -23.70 14.13
C GLU A 265 -1.53 -22.62 14.62
N VAL A 266 -1.90 -21.35 14.45
CA VAL A 266 -1.09 -20.21 14.91
C VAL A 266 -0.93 -20.22 16.43
N LYS A 267 -2.02 -20.40 17.18
CA LYS A 267 -2.00 -20.50 18.65
C LYS A 267 -1.16 -21.67 19.11
N SER A 268 -1.27 -22.84 18.45
CA SER A 268 -0.47 -24.02 18.77
C SER A 268 1.03 -23.74 18.58
N ILE A 269 1.45 -23.19 17.43
CA ILE A 269 2.85 -22.84 17.17
C ILE A 269 3.40 -21.92 18.27
N ARG A 270 2.65 -20.87 18.62
CA ARG A 270 3.02 -19.93 19.68
C ARG A 270 3.10 -20.60 21.05
N ALA A 271 2.14 -21.47 21.39
CA ALA A 271 2.14 -22.22 22.64
C ALA A 271 3.40 -23.10 22.79
N PHE A 272 3.75 -23.82 21.72
CA PHE A 272 4.93 -24.68 21.71
C PHE A 272 6.23 -23.86 21.79
N TYR A 273 6.31 -22.73 21.08
CA TYR A 273 7.43 -21.80 21.21
C TYR A 273 7.60 -21.31 22.65
N TYR A 274 6.54 -20.83 23.29
CA TYR A 274 6.60 -20.38 24.68
C TYR A 274 6.97 -21.50 25.66
N ALA A 275 6.45 -22.71 25.45
CA ALA A 275 6.83 -23.87 26.25
C ALA A 275 8.32 -24.22 26.10
N MET A 276 8.90 -24.04 24.90
CA MET A 276 10.34 -24.18 24.67
C MET A 276 11.15 -23.09 25.38
N CYS A 277 10.65 -21.85 25.45
CA CYS A 277 11.24 -20.78 26.27
C CYS A 277 11.26 -21.14 27.77
N ALA A 278 10.18 -21.74 28.29
CA ALA A 278 10.12 -22.19 29.68
C ALA A 278 11.12 -23.31 29.99
N GLU A 279 11.39 -24.21 29.02
CA GLU A 279 12.45 -25.21 29.17
C GLU A 279 13.85 -24.57 29.20
N ALA A 280 14.11 -23.55 28.37
CA ALA A 280 15.36 -22.79 28.39
C ALA A 280 15.56 -22.04 29.73
N ASP A 281 14.49 -21.43 30.27
CA ASP A 281 14.49 -20.78 31.57
C ASP A 281 14.87 -21.74 32.71
N ALA A 282 14.38 -22.99 32.66
CA ALA A 282 14.75 -24.00 33.65
C ALA A 282 16.23 -24.40 33.56
N MET A 283 16.84 -24.38 32.38
CA MET A 283 18.28 -24.61 32.21
C MET A 283 19.12 -23.46 32.77
N LEU A 284 18.69 -22.21 32.58
CA LEU A 284 19.26 -21.05 33.25
C LEU A 284 19.20 -21.25 34.78
N GLY A 285 18.05 -21.68 35.29
CA GLY A 285 17.88 -22.01 36.70
C GLY A 285 18.85 -23.06 37.22
N ASN A 286 19.13 -24.10 36.44
CA ASN A 286 20.11 -25.13 36.81
C ASN A 286 21.54 -24.56 36.96
N VAL A 287 21.93 -23.61 36.10
CA VAL A 287 23.24 -22.92 36.22
C VAL A 287 23.28 -22.02 37.45
N ILE A 288 22.21 -21.25 37.70
CA ILE A 288 22.12 -20.37 38.88
C ILE A 288 22.15 -21.20 40.17
N SER A 289 21.44 -22.33 40.22
CA SER A 289 21.45 -23.25 41.36
C SER A 289 22.85 -23.81 41.62
N ALA A 290 23.57 -24.27 40.59
CA ALA A 290 24.94 -24.76 40.76
C ALA A 290 25.89 -23.70 41.34
N LEU A 291 25.78 -22.44 40.88
CA LEU A 291 26.53 -21.32 41.46
C LEU A 291 26.16 -21.05 42.92
N ARG A 292 24.87 -21.17 43.27
CA ARG A 292 24.38 -20.96 44.65
C ARG A 292 24.88 -22.06 45.58
N GLU A 293 24.74 -23.32 45.18
CA GLU A 293 25.11 -24.50 45.96
C GLU A 293 26.61 -24.57 46.25
N THR A 294 27.43 -24.02 45.35
CA THR A 294 28.89 -23.90 45.51
C THR A 294 29.34 -22.62 46.24
N GLY A 295 28.41 -21.73 46.59
CA GLY A 295 28.73 -20.41 47.19
C GLY A 295 29.35 -19.40 46.22
N LEU A 296 29.46 -19.72 44.94
CA LEU A 296 30.10 -18.86 43.91
C LEU A 296 29.19 -17.73 43.43
N LEU A 297 27.86 -17.83 43.61
CA LEU A 297 26.89 -16.88 43.08
C LEU A 297 27.18 -15.42 43.48
N ASN A 298 27.59 -15.19 44.74
CA ASN A 298 27.86 -13.84 45.26
C ASN A 298 29.08 -13.16 44.62
N ASN A 299 29.96 -13.91 43.96
CA ASN A 299 31.13 -13.39 43.24
C ASN A 299 31.01 -13.61 41.72
N THR A 300 29.80 -13.84 41.20
CA THR A 300 29.61 -14.14 39.77
C THR A 300 28.63 -13.16 39.15
N VAL A 301 29.04 -12.53 38.03
CA VAL A 301 28.13 -11.82 37.14
C VAL A 301 27.49 -12.82 36.17
N VAL A 302 26.17 -12.95 36.24
CA VAL A 302 25.35 -13.79 35.37
C VAL A 302 24.70 -12.92 34.30
N ILE A 303 24.92 -13.26 33.03
CA ILE A 303 24.36 -12.61 31.84
C ILE A 303 23.44 -13.61 31.14
N PHE A 304 22.18 -13.23 30.91
CA PHE A 304 21.25 -13.97 30.05
C PHE A 304 20.88 -13.15 28.82
N THR A 305 21.02 -13.74 27.63
CA THR A 305 20.73 -13.09 26.35
C THR A 305 20.33 -14.10 25.27
N ALA A 306 20.00 -13.62 24.07
CA ALA A 306 19.85 -14.45 22.87
C ALA A 306 20.62 -13.86 21.66
N ASP A 307 20.90 -14.71 20.67
CA ASP A 307 21.49 -14.27 19.39
C ASP A 307 20.50 -13.53 18.50
N HIS A 308 19.23 -13.92 18.52
CA HIS A 308 18.11 -13.28 17.82
C HIS A 308 16.79 -13.77 18.44
N GLY A 309 15.68 -13.19 18.01
CA GLY A 309 14.34 -13.64 18.40
C GLY A 309 13.74 -14.73 17.49
N GLU A 310 12.43 -14.91 17.61
CA GLU A 310 11.58 -15.80 16.81
C GLU A 310 10.24 -15.09 16.55
N LEU A 311 9.86 -14.97 15.27
CA LEU A 311 8.63 -14.27 14.88
C LEU A 311 7.37 -14.95 15.41
N ALA A 312 7.41 -16.27 15.64
CA ALA A 312 6.30 -17.02 16.23
C ALA A 312 4.94 -16.68 15.56
N MET A 313 4.95 -16.66 14.22
CA MET A 313 3.83 -16.31 13.33
C MET A 313 3.49 -14.81 13.23
N GLU A 314 4.25 -13.88 13.80
CA GLU A 314 4.13 -12.45 13.52
C GLU A 314 4.52 -12.12 12.07
N HIS A 315 3.91 -11.09 11.48
CA HIS A 315 4.11 -10.71 10.07
C HIS A 315 3.92 -11.87 9.07
N ARG A 316 3.08 -12.86 9.43
CA ARG A 316 2.85 -14.10 8.68
C ARG A 316 4.14 -14.89 8.44
N GLN A 317 5.05 -14.86 9.41
CA GLN A 317 6.33 -15.56 9.33
C GLN A 317 6.58 -16.29 10.63
N PHE A 318 7.15 -17.49 10.57
CA PHE A 318 7.90 -18.04 11.68
C PHE A 318 9.38 -17.77 11.44
N TYR A 319 10.21 -18.23 12.37
CA TYR A 319 11.65 -18.15 12.31
C TYR A 319 12.18 -16.73 12.53
N LYS A 320 13.39 -16.52 12.02
CA LYS A 320 14.18 -15.29 12.11
C LYS A 320 14.39 -14.68 10.72
N MET A 321 15.46 -13.94 10.48
CA MET A 321 15.81 -13.36 9.17
C MET A 321 14.90 -12.18 8.77
N SER A 322 14.43 -11.42 9.77
CA SER A 322 13.65 -10.21 9.59
C SER A 322 14.09 -9.12 10.59
N MET A 323 13.85 -7.85 10.26
CA MET A 323 14.18 -6.70 11.11
C MET A 323 13.06 -6.31 12.08
N TYR A 324 11.93 -7.02 12.05
CA TYR A 324 10.84 -6.85 13.01
C TYR A 324 11.26 -7.22 14.45
N GLU A 325 10.56 -6.68 15.45
CA GLU A 325 10.83 -6.86 16.88
C GLU A 325 10.94 -8.34 17.23
N GLY A 326 9.98 -9.16 16.80
CA GLY A 326 9.98 -10.60 17.10
C GLY A 326 11.25 -11.32 16.65
N SER A 327 11.97 -10.84 15.64
CA SER A 327 13.22 -11.44 15.17
C SER A 327 14.49 -10.72 15.63
N SER A 328 14.44 -9.40 15.83
CA SER A 328 15.63 -8.57 16.06
C SER A 328 15.81 -8.10 17.51
N HIS A 329 14.73 -8.05 18.27
CA HIS A 329 14.75 -7.71 19.69
C HIS A 329 15.09 -8.96 20.52
N VAL A 330 16.09 -8.84 21.40
CA VAL A 330 16.62 -9.95 22.20
C VAL A 330 16.59 -9.64 23.69
N PRO A 331 16.48 -10.64 24.57
CA PRO A 331 16.59 -10.42 26.01
C PRO A 331 18.02 -10.00 26.34
N LEU A 332 18.19 -9.13 27.34
CA LEU A 332 19.48 -8.89 27.96
C LEU A 332 19.28 -8.56 29.44
N LEU A 333 19.67 -9.50 30.30
CA LEU A 333 19.59 -9.39 31.75
C LEU A 333 20.96 -9.64 32.36
N ILE A 334 21.35 -8.81 33.32
CA ILE A 334 22.66 -8.90 33.97
C ILE A 334 22.48 -8.76 35.49
N MET A 335 22.93 -9.75 36.24
CA MET A 335 22.87 -9.80 37.71
C MET A 335 24.25 -10.12 38.27
N GLY A 336 24.65 -9.54 39.40
CA GLY A 336 25.95 -9.87 40.02
C GLY A 336 26.41 -8.85 41.05
N PRO A 337 27.59 -9.07 41.65
CA PRO A 337 28.15 -8.19 42.67
C PRO A 337 28.36 -6.77 42.14
N GLY A 338 28.02 -5.77 42.95
CA GLY A 338 28.18 -4.34 42.63
C GLY A 338 27.19 -3.77 41.61
N LEU A 339 26.34 -4.60 41.00
CA LEU A 339 25.32 -4.16 40.05
C LEU A 339 24.03 -3.76 40.77
N MET A 340 23.29 -2.82 40.18
CA MET A 340 21.98 -2.43 40.68
C MET A 340 20.95 -3.56 40.47
N SER A 341 20.12 -3.75 41.50
CA SER A 341 19.05 -4.73 41.55
C SER A 341 17.70 -4.08 41.23
N GLY A 342 16.83 -4.80 40.51
CA GLY A 342 15.51 -4.35 40.07
C GLY A 342 15.51 -3.24 39.02
N LEU A 343 16.64 -2.95 38.37
CA LEU A 343 16.77 -1.82 37.47
C LEU A 343 16.28 -2.16 36.05
N GLN A 344 15.45 -1.29 35.47
CA GLN A 344 15.05 -1.38 34.07
C GLN A 344 15.73 -0.27 33.26
N ILE A 345 16.46 -0.66 32.22
CA ILE A 345 17.26 0.24 31.41
C ILE A 345 16.60 0.39 30.04
N ASN A 346 16.15 1.61 29.73
CA ASN A 346 15.50 1.94 28.45
C ASN A 346 16.49 2.32 27.34
N GLN A 347 17.76 2.56 27.65
CA GLN A 347 18.76 2.90 26.65
C GLN A 347 18.84 1.81 25.57
N LEU A 348 18.92 2.23 24.30
CA LEU A 348 19.18 1.33 23.18
C LEU A 348 20.55 0.68 23.36
N VAL A 349 20.62 -0.65 23.28
CA VAL A 349 21.86 -1.44 23.41
C VAL A 349 21.93 -2.53 22.34
N SER A 350 23.12 -3.03 22.06
CA SER A 350 23.38 -4.00 20.99
C SER A 350 24.26 -5.15 21.48
N LEU A 351 24.18 -6.32 20.85
CA LEU A 351 25.00 -7.47 21.28
C LEU A 351 26.51 -7.23 21.14
N VAL A 352 26.98 -6.39 20.21
CA VAL A 352 28.40 -5.96 20.17
C VAL A 352 28.86 -5.27 21.46
N ASP A 353 27.95 -4.70 22.25
CA ASP A 353 28.24 -4.05 23.53
C ASP A 353 28.68 -5.08 24.60
N LEU A 354 28.38 -6.37 24.44
CA LEU A 354 28.75 -7.41 25.39
C LEU A 354 30.27 -7.61 25.47
N TYR A 355 30.99 -7.54 24.36
CA TYR A 355 32.45 -7.70 24.34
C TYR A 355 33.16 -6.69 25.27
N PRO A 356 33.01 -5.36 25.10
CA PRO A 356 33.65 -4.42 26.02
C PRO A 356 33.04 -4.49 27.43
N THR A 357 31.78 -4.90 27.59
CA THR A 357 31.16 -5.05 28.91
C THR A 357 31.81 -6.15 29.74
N VAL A 358 32.04 -7.35 29.16
CA VAL A 358 32.68 -8.46 29.89
C VAL A 358 34.13 -8.13 30.26
N LEU A 359 34.84 -7.38 29.42
CA LEU A 359 36.19 -6.91 29.72
C LEU A 359 36.18 -5.84 30.82
N ASP A 360 35.24 -4.88 30.79
CA ASP A 360 35.10 -3.85 31.84
C ASP A 360 34.75 -4.50 33.20
N ILE A 361 33.86 -5.51 33.22
CA ILE A 361 33.56 -6.31 34.42
C ILE A 361 34.83 -7.00 34.98
N ALA A 362 35.69 -7.49 34.10
CA ALA A 362 36.96 -8.12 34.47
C ALA A 362 38.07 -7.11 34.83
N GLY A 363 37.82 -5.80 34.72
CA GLY A 363 38.84 -4.76 34.89
C GLY A 363 39.93 -4.79 33.81
N ILE A 364 39.59 -5.26 32.61
CA ILE A 364 40.48 -5.35 31.45
C ILE A 364 40.13 -4.22 30.49
N SER A 365 41.14 -3.42 30.11
CA SER A 365 40.95 -2.42 29.06
C SER A 365 40.78 -3.11 27.70
N PRO A 366 39.70 -2.84 26.96
CA PRO A 366 39.50 -3.43 25.64
C PRO A 366 40.60 -2.98 24.67
N GLY A 367 41.20 -3.93 23.96
CA GLY A 367 42.08 -3.66 22.82
C GLY A 367 41.30 -3.49 21.51
N GLY A 368 41.92 -2.87 20.52
CA GLY A 368 41.40 -2.80 19.14
C GLY A 368 40.27 -1.79 18.92
N ASN A 369 39.76 -1.78 17.68
CA ASN A 369 38.67 -0.91 17.25
C ASN A 369 37.32 -1.66 17.36
N LEU A 370 36.71 -1.61 18.54
CA LEU A 370 35.42 -2.22 18.80
C LEU A 370 34.28 -1.32 18.33
N SER A 371 33.19 -1.93 17.85
CA SER A 371 31.94 -1.23 17.52
C SER A 371 31.06 -1.03 18.76
N GLY A 372 31.17 -1.91 19.76
CA GLY A 372 30.38 -1.86 20.98
C GLY A 372 30.92 -0.91 22.05
N HIS A 373 30.07 -0.61 23.03
CA HIS A 373 30.38 0.21 24.20
C HIS A 373 30.06 -0.56 25.48
N SER A 374 30.90 -0.42 26.52
CA SER A 374 30.62 -1.09 27.81
C SER A 374 29.29 -0.60 28.41
N LEU A 375 28.46 -1.56 28.84
CA LEU A 375 27.18 -1.33 29.51
C LEU A 375 27.32 -1.15 31.03
N LEU A 376 28.51 -1.41 31.60
CA LEU A 376 28.76 -1.29 33.03
C LEU A 376 28.39 0.09 33.64
N PRO A 377 28.58 1.22 32.94
CA PRO A 377 28.14 2.54 33.43
C PRO A 377 26.62 2.66 33.61
N LEU A 378 25.83 1.88 32.88
CA LEU A 378 24.37 1.84 33.01
C LEU A 378 23.90 0.94 34.16
N LEU A 379 24.79 0.08 34.67
CA LEU A 379 24.48 -0.94 35.67
C LEU A 379 24.92 -0.58 37.09
N SER A 380 25.70 0.48 37.26
CA SER A 380 26.35 0.86 38.52
C SER A 380 25.97 2.27 38.99
N LYS A 381 25.95 2.49 40.31
CA LYS A 381 25.65 3.80 40.93
C LYS A 381 26.75 4.85 40.70
N SER A 382 27.96 4.41 40.32
CA SER A 382 29.15 5.23 40.11
C SER A 382 29.28 5.68 38.65
N SER A 383 28.29 6.44 38.16
CA SER A 383 28.29 6.97 36.79
C SER A 383 28.15 8.50 36.79
N GLY A 384 29.18 9.17 37.30
CA GLY A 384 29.33 10.61 37.18
C GLY A 384 30.75 10.95 36.79
N LEU A 385 30.91 11.64 35.65
CA LEU A 385 32.14 12.27 35.15
C LEU A 385 33.04 11.36 34.28
N PHE A 386 32.95 11.53 32.94
CA PHE A 386 33.95 11.14 31.92
C PHE A 386 34.00 9.68 31.39
N LYS A 387 32.88 9.07 30.95
CA LYS A 387 32.92 7.94 30.00
C LYS A 387 32.23 8.31 28.68
N LYS A 388 32.81 7.91 27.54
CA LYS A 388 32.25 8.10 26.18
C LYS A 388 30.79 7.65 26.17
N GLN A 389 29.86 8.57 25.90
CA GLN A 389 28.45 8.24 25.82
C GLN A 389 28.22 7.29 24.64
N ARG A 390 27.56 6.16 24.92
CA ARG A 390 27.08 5.24 23.89
C ARG A 390 26.15 6.02 22.94
N PRO A 391 26.23 5.79 21.63
CA PRO A 391 25.27 6.37 20.69
C PRO A 391 23.82 6.02 21.06
N ASP A 392 22.88 6.87 20.67
CA ASP A 392 21.44 6.71 20.87
C ASP A 392 20.77 5.87 19.76
N TRP A 393 21.57 5.07 19.04
CA TRP A 393 21.14 4.20 17.97
C TRP A 393 21.72 2.79 18.07
N VAL A 394 21.12 1.85 17.35
CA VAL A 394 21.58 0.47 17.15
C VAL A 394 21.45 0.08 15.67
N LEU A 395 22.34 -0.80 15.22
CA LEU A 395 22.42 -1.30 13.85
C LEU A 395 22.22 -2.82 13.82
N SER A 396 21.44 -3.30 12.85
CA SER A 396 21.33 -4.72 12.49
C SER A 396 21.46 -4.90 10.97
N GLU A 397 22.16 -5.93 10.54
CA GLU A 397 22.49 -6.19 9.13
C GLU A 397 22.16 -7.65 8.77
N TYR A 398 21.62 -7.90 7.58
CA TYR A 398 21.30 -9.26 7.14
C TYR A 398 21.52 -9.51 5.65
N HIS A 399 22.19 -10.62 5.33
CA HIS A 399 22.72 -10.94 4.00
C HIS A 399 22.58 -12.43 3.60
N GLY A 400 21.79 -13.21 4.36
CA GLY A 400 21.67 -14.67 4.20
C GLY A 400 20.47 -15.12 3.37
N CYS A 401 20.09 -16.40 3.52
CA CYS A 401 18.91 -16.99 2.86
C CYS A 401 17.57 -16.36 3.34
N ASN A 402 16.47 -16.64 2.65
CA ASN A 402 15.12 -16.14 2.98
C ASN A 402 14.94 -14.61 2.96
N VAL A 403 15.90 -13.87 2.39
CA VAL A 403 15.75 -12.49 1.91
C VAL A 403 16.39 -12.37 0.53
N ASN A 404 15.83 -11.55 -0.34
CA ASN A 404 16.32 -11.32 -1.71
C ASN A 404 17.15 -10.04 -1.86
N ALA A 405 17.47 -9.39 -0.74
CA ALA A 405 18.25 -8.16 -0.70
C ALA A 405 19.01 -8.07 0.62
N SER A 406 20.22 -7.50 0.56
CA SER A 406 20.92 -7.08 1.78
C SER A 406 20.05 -6.09 2.53
N THR A 407 19.80 -6.34 3.80
CA THR A 407 18.86 -5.57 4.62
C THR A 407 19.59 -4.93 5.79
N TYR A 408 19.30 -3.65 6.04
CA TYR A 408 19.94 -2.86 7.09
C TYR A 408 18.86 -2.17 7.92
N MET A 409 18.93 -2.32 9.25
CA MET A 409 18.04 -1.68 10.20
C MET A 409 18.82 -0.74 11.10
N LEU A 410 18.35 0.51 11.20
CA LEU A 410 18.78 1.48 12.19
C LEU A 410 17.60 1.81 13.11
N ARG A 411 17.75 1.54 14.41
CA ARG A 411 16.80 2.03 15.43
C ARG A 411 17.42 3.18 16.20
N SER A 412 16.73 4.31 16.27
CA SER A 412 17.10 5.49 17.06
C SER A 412 15.84 6.07 17.72
N GLY A 413 15.87 6.16 19.05
CA GLY A 413 14.69 6.52 19.85
C GLY A 413 13.46 5.65 19.54
N ARG A 414 12.35 6.30 19.16
CA ARG A 414 11.08 5.64 18.78
C ARG A 414 11.08 5.08 17.36
N TRP A 415 12.03 5.49 16.53
CA TRP A 415 12.03 5.21 15.10
C TRP A 415 12.86 3.98 14.78
N LYS A 416 12.30 3.10 13.95
CA LYS A 416 13.02 2.00 13.30
C LYS A 416 12.97 2.22 11.79
N TYR A 417 14.14 2.44 11.19
CA TYR A 417 14.33 2.61 9.76
C TYR A 417 14.98 1.36 9.17
N ILE A 418 14.42 0.85 8.07
CA ILE A 418 14.94 -0.31 7.34
C ILE A 418 15.16 0.09 5.89
N THR A 419 16.35 -0.17 5.37
CA THR A 419 16.71 0.06 3.96
C THR A 419 17.36 -1.20 3.37
N TYR A 420 17.44 -1.25 2.05
CA TYR A 420 17.80 -2.45 1.31
C TYR A 420 18.78 -2.13 0.18
N SER A 421 19.74 -3.02 -0.04
CA SER A 421 20.70 -3.00 -1.15
C SER A 421 21.38 -1.64 -1.38
N ASP A 422 20.95 -0.86 -2.37
CA ASP A 422 21.49 0.46 -2.75
C ASP A 422 20.71 1.63 -2.11
N GLY A 423 19.57 1.34 -1.47
CA GLY A 423 18.66 2.32 -0.88
C GLY A 423 17.79 3.07 -1.89
N LEU A 424 17.78 2.61 -3.15
CA LEU A 424 17.06 3.23 -4.27
C LEU A 424 16.09 2.24 -4.93
N THR A 425 16.57 1.03 -5.22
CA THR A 425 15.83 0.02 -6.00
C THR A 425 14.65 -0.55 -5.22
N ILE A 426 14.80 -0.70 -3.91
CA ILE A 426 13.75 -1.24 -3.04
C ILE A 426 13.33 -0.14 -2.04
N PRO A 427 12.02 0.15 -1.93
CA PRO A 427 11.54 1.17 -1.00
C PRO A 427 11.96 0.87 0.44
N PRO A 428 12.37 1.89 1.22
CA PRO A 428 12.65 1.70 2.64
C PRO A 428 11.35 1.57 3.45
N GLN A 429 11.48 1.04 4.67
CA GLN A 429 10.43 1.00 5.67
C GLN A 429 10.79 1.88 6.87
N LEU A 430 9.80 2.59 7.42
CA LEU A 430 9.95 3.40 8.64
C LEU A 430 8.79 3.08 9.58
N PHE A 431 9.11 2.73 10.82
CA PHE A 431 8.15 2.41 11.86
C PHE A 431 8.32 3.29 13.08
N ASP A 432 7.19 3.67 13.68
CA ASP A 432 7.11 4.35 14.97
C ASP A 432 6.72 3.36 16.05
N LEU A 433 7.70 2.80 16.75
CA LEU A 433 7.49 1.72 17.72
C LEU A 433 6.71 2.16 18.97
N SER A 434 6.54 3.46 19.19
CA SER A 434 5.74 3.96 20.31
C SER A 434 4.23 3.94 20.02
N LEU A 435 3.84 4.01 18.74
CA LEU A 435 2.44 3.98 18.30
C LEU A 435 2.06 2.66 17.64
N ASP A 436 3.02 1.98 17.02
CA ASP A 436 2.83 0.75 16.25
C ASP A 436 3.80 -0.34 16.71
N LYS A 437 3.45 -0.98 17.84
CA LYS A 437 4.24 -2.07 18.43
C LYS A 437 4.25 -3.35 17.58
N GLU A 438 3.27 -3.51 16.69
CA GLU A 438 3.14 -4.65 15.78
C GLU A 438 3.84 -4.38 14.43
N GLU A 439 4.38 -3.18 14.21
CA GLU A 439 5.12 -2.79 13.01
C GLU A 439 4.36 -3.07 11.69
N LEU A 440 3.05 -2.81 11.69
CA LEU A 440 2.17 -3.07 10.54
C LEU A 440 2.04 -1.86 9.60
N HIS A 441 2.43 -0.67 10.04
CA HIS A 441 2.21 0.58 9.32
C HIS A 441 3.54 1.24 8.94
N ASN A 442 3.95 1.05 7.68
CA ASN A 442 5.09 1.78 7.13
C ASN A 442 4.72 3.26 6.95
N VAL A 443 5.32 4.14 7.77
CA VAL A 443 5.06 5.59 7.79
C VAL A 443 6.11 6.40 7.04
N VAL A 444 6.94 5.76 6.19
CA VAL A 444 8.05 6.42 5.50
C VAL A 444 7.64 7.64 4.66
N HIS A 445 6.45 7.60 4.04
CA HIS A 445 5.93 8.71 3.24
C HIS A 445 5.30 9.82 4.10
N LYS A 446 4.95 9.52 5.36
CA LYS A 446 4.37 10.49 6.31
C LYS A 446 5.43 11.35 6.98
N PHE A 447 6.66 10.83 7.13
CA PHE A 447 7.77 11.50 7.82
C PHE A 447 9.06 11.47 6.96
N PRO A 448 9.06 12.15 5.79
CA PRO A 448 10.21 12.14 4.88
C PRO A 448 11.48 12.73 5.49
N GLU A 449 11.37 13.74 6.36
CA GLU A 449 12.50 14.34 7.08
C GLU A 449 13.17 13.36 8.05
N VAL A 450 12.37 12.53 8.75
CA VAL A 450 12.88 11.48 9.62
C VAL A 450 13.61 10.43 8.80
N LYS A 451 13.05 10.01 7.66
CA LYS A 451 13.71 9.09 6.73
C LYS A 451 15.07 9.63 6.27
N VAL A 452 15.14 10.89 5.83
CA VAL A 452 16.40 11.50 5.36
C VAL A 452 17.43 11.57 6.48
N HIS A 453 17.01 11.95 7.69
CA HIS A 453 17.90 12.02 8.84
C HIS A 453 18.48 10.64 9.21
N LEU A 454 17.62 9.62 9.32
CA LEU A 454 18.05 8.26 9.68
C LEU A 454 18.88 7.60 8.59
N ASP A 455 18.57 7.82 7.31
CA ASP A 455 19.39 7.31 6.20
C ASP A 455 20.78 7.96 6.20
N LYS A 456 20.86 9.27 6.44
CA LYS A 456 22.15 9.98 6.58
C LYS A 456 22.96 9.44 7.76
N LEU A 457 22.31 9.20 8.91
CA LEU A 457 22.96 8.60 10.07
C LEU A 457 23.46 7.19 9.76
N LEU A 458 22.64 6.35 9.11
CA LEU A 458 23.02 5.00 8.72
C LEU A 458 24.22 4.99 7.76
N ARG A 459 24.23 5.85 6.75
CA ARG A 459 25.36 5.99 5.80
C ARG A 459 26.64 6.48 6.46
N GLY A 460 26.54 7.21 7.58
CA GLY A 460 27.69 7.57 8.40
C GLY A 460 28.27 6.41 9.21
N ILE A 461 27.53 5.31 9.35
CA ILE A 461 27.93 4.11 10.11
C ILE A 461 28.39 3.01 9.14
N VAL A 462 27.70 2.81 8.03
CA VAL A 462 27.97 1.76 7.03
C VAL A 462 27.66 2.24 5.62
N ASP A 463 28.59 2.03 4.68
CA ASP A 463 28.35 2.17 3.24
C ASP A 463 27.58 0.94 2.73
N TYR A 464 26.28 0.95 2.98
CA TYR A 464 25.44 -0.21 2.68
C TYR A 464 25.35 -0.57 1.18
N PRO A 465 25.48 0.34 0.20
CA PRO A 465 25.65 -0.05 -1.20
C PRO A 465 26.94 -0.83 -1.45
N GLU A 466 28.08 -0.36 -0.93
CA GLU A 466 29.37 -1.05 -1.09
C GLU A 466 29.34 -2.43 -0.42
N VAL A 467 28.83 -2.53 0.81
CA VAL A 467 28.66 -3.80 1.52
C VAL A 467 27.77 -4.75 0.74
N SER A 468 26.66 -4.26 0.17
CA SER A 468 25.76 -5.09 -0.64
C SER A 468 26.44 -5.63 -1.89
N SER A 469 27.26 -4.82 -2.57
CA SER A 469 28.08 -5.27 -3.70
C SER A 469 29.13 -6.30 -3.28
N ALA A 470 29.80 -6.10 -2.14
CA ALA A 470 30.78 -7.06 -1.61
C ALA A 470 30.15 -8.41 -1.28
N VAL A 471 28.94 -8.42 -0.68
CA VAL A 471 28.17 -9.64 -0.43
C VAL A 471 27.80 -10.34 -1.72
N HIS A 472 27.34 -9.60 -2.74
CA HIS A 472 26.98 -10.17 -4.03
C HIS A 472 28.17 -10.85 -4.72
N LEU A 473 29.34 -10.20 -4.70
CA LEU A 473 30.59 -10.77 -5.22
C LEU A 473 31.03 -12.01 -4.41
N TYR A 474 30.90 -11.97 -3.08
CA TYR A 474 31.17 -13.12 -2.23
C TYR A 474 30.27 -14.31 -2.61
N ASN A 475 28.99 -14.06 -2.82
CA ASN A 475 28.00 -15.07 -3.20
C ASN A 475 28.35 -15.74 -4.54
N ILE A 476 28.64 -14.94 -5.58
CA ILE A 476 29.05 -15.45 -6.89
C ILE A 476 30.30 -16.32 -6.77
N LYS A 477 31.34 -15.81 -6.11
CA LYS A 477 32.62 -16.52 -5.97
C LYS A 477 32.46 -17.82 -5.18
N SER A 478 31.71 -17.79 -4.08
CA SER A 478 31.51 -18.97 -3.23
C SER A 478 30.69 -20.05 -3.92
N PHE A 479 29.65 -19.66 -4.65
CA PHE A 479 28.87 -20.59 -5.48
C PHE A 479 29.74 -21.20 -6.59
N GLY A 480 30.53 -20.38 -7.29
CA GLY A 480 31.45 -20.83 -8.34
C GLY A 480 32.48 -21.84 -7.82
N ALA A 481 33.15 -21.53 -6.70
CA ALA A 481 34.13 -22.43 -6.09
C ALA A 481 33.49 -23.74 -5.59
N TRP A 482 32.30 -23.67 -4.98
CA TRP A 482 31.57 -24.87 -4.56
C TRP A 482 31.17 -25.75 -5.75
N ARG A 483 30.74 -25.15 -6.86
CA ARG A 483 30.44 -25.89 -8.10
C ARG A 483 31.69 -26.58 -8.63
N GLU A 484 32.82 -25.88 -8.69
CA GLU A 484 34.10 -26.45 -9.16
C GLU A 484 34.54 -27.64 -8.31
N ASP A 485 34.41 -27.54 -6.98
CA ASP A 485 34.70 -28.64 -6.04
C ASP A 485 33.85 -29.89 -6.29
N LEU A 486 32.62 -29.73 -6.78
CA LEU A 486 31.75 -30.85 -7.14
C LEU A 486 32.10 -31.50 -8.48
N GLY A 487 32.75 -30.78 -9.40
CA GLY A 487 33.10 -31.26 -10.74
C GLY A 487 31.91 -31.91 -11.47
N GLY A 488 32.11 -33.11 -12.01
CA GLY A 488 31.06 -33.86 -12.72
C GLY A 488 29.86 -34.29 -11.86
N ASN A 489 29.95 -34.21 -10.53
CA ASN A 489 28.85 -34.52 -9.62
C ASN A 489 27.87 -33.33 -9.45
N TYR A 490 28.20 -32.14 -9.97
CA TYR A 490 27.39 -30.94 -9.80
C TYR A 490 25.92 -31.15 -10.18
N SER A 491 25.65 -31.69 -11.37
CA SER A 491 24.27 -31.91 -11.84
C SER A 491 23.47 -32.84 -10.93
N GLN A 492 24.12 -33.89 -10.39
CA GLN A 492 23.47 -34.80 -9.46
C GLN A 492 23.19 -34.14 -8.11
N VAL A 493 24.13 -33.36 -7.58
CA VAL A 493 23.94 -32.63 -6.32
C VAL A 493 22.85 -31.57 -6.47
N ILE A 494 22.88 -30.76 -7.53
CA ILE A 494 21.84 -29.77 -7.86
C ILE A 494 20.48 -30.46 -7.97
N ALA A 495 20.38 -31.60 -8.66
CA ALA A 495 19.14 -32.36 -8.79
C ALA A 495 18.54 -32.81 -7.46
N THR A 496 19.37 -32.94 -6.42
CA THR A 496 18.94 -33.28 -5.05
C THR A 496 18.68 -32.08 -4.15
N LEU A 497 18.98 -30.85 -4.61
CA LEU A 497 18.65 -29.65 -3.85
C LEU A 497 17.14 -29.41 -3.86
N ARG A 498 16.63 -29.01 -2.69
CA ARG A 498 15.18 -28.91 -2.43
C ARG A 498 14.48 -28.00 -3.41
N TRP A 499 15.04 -26.82 -3.66
CA TRP A 499 14.49 -25.86 -4.63
C TRP A 499 14.57 -26.35 -6.08
N HIS A 500 15.53 -27.22 -6.44
CA HIS A 500 15.61 -27.77 -7.80
C HIS A 500 14.49 -28.79 -8.04
N VAL A 501 14.17 -29.60 -7.03
CA VAL A 501 13.02 -30.51 -7.09
C VAL A 501 11.71 -29.75 -7.25
N ASP A 502 11.54 -28.62 -6.54
CA ASP A 502 10.40 -27.73 -6.74
C ASP A 502 10.43 -27.01 -8.09
N TRP A 503 11.62 -26.61 -8.56
CA TRP A 503 11.81 -26.03 -9.89
C TRP A 503 11.36 -26.98 -11.00
N GLN A 504 11.65 -28.28 -10.86
CA GLN A 504 11.17 -29.32 -11.80
C GLN A 504 9.66 -29.56 -11.72
N LYS A 505 9.05 -29.44 -10.52
CA LYS A 505 7.60 -29.62 -10.32
C LYS A 505 6.77 -28.45 -10.84
N ASP A 506 7.34 -27.26 -10.93
CA ASP A 506 6.58 -26.01 -11.12
C ASP A 506 7.31 -25.00 -12.04
N VAL A 507 7.87 -25.48 -13.16
CA VAL A 507 8.48 -24.66 -14.23
C VAL A 507 7.52 -23.52 -14.70
N ALA A 508 6.21 -23.73 -14.50
CA ALA A 508 5.12 -22.87 -14.89
C ALA A 508 4.98 -21.55 -14.10
N ARG A 509 5.34 -21.54 -12.81
CA ARG A 509 5.14 -20.35 -11.95
C ARG A 509 6.25 -19.30 -12.08
N LEU A 510 7.39 -19.64 -12.66
CA LEU A 510 8.54 -18.75 -12.83
C LEU A 510 8.28 -17.56 -13.76
N LEU A 511 7.41 -17.71 -14.76
CA LEU A 511 7.14 -16.65 -15.74
C LEU A 511 6.17 -15.57 -15.22
N PHE A 512 5.62 -15.72 -14.02
CA PHE A 512 4.62 -14.80 -13.48
C PHE A 512 5.20 -13.55 -12.82
N PHE A 513 6.47 -13.58 -12.40
CA PHE A 513 7.00 -12.57 -11.49
C PHE A 513 7.62 -11.37 -12.22
N HIS A 514 8.10 -11.57 -13.46
CA HIS A 514 8.70 -10.52 -14.29
C HIS A 514 7.79 -9.31 -14.55
N PHE A 515 6.47 -9.50 -14.55
CA PHE A 515 5.51 -8.46 -14.96
C PHE A 515 5.09 -7.47 -13.86
N ARG A 516 5.36 -7.73 -12.56
CA ARG A 516 4.96 -6.81 -11.47
C ARG A 516 6.00 -5.76 -11.10
N VAL A 517 7.27 -5.98 -11.45
CA VAL A 517 8.34 -4.99 -11.21
C VAL A 517 8.36 -3.92 -12.31
N SER A 518 8.17 -4.29 -13.58
CA SER A 518 8.23 -3.32 -14.69
C SER A 518 7.07 -2.31 -14.71
N LYS A 519 5.87 -2.67 -14.23
CA LYS A 519 4.74 -1.73 -14.14
C LYS A 519 4.94 -0.62 -13.09
N ARG A 520 5.81 -0.81 -12.08
CA ARG A 520 6.13 0.25 -11.10
C ARG A 520 7.24 1.18 -11.59
N GLU A 521 8.17 0.70 -12.42
CA GLU A 521 9.16 1.55 -13.08
C GLU A 521 8.50 2.49 -14.12
N ALA A 522 7.49 2.02 -14.84
CA ALA A 522 6.71 2.86 -15.76
C ALA A 522 5.92 3.98 -15.04
N ALA A 523 5.45 3.74 -13.81
CA ALA A 523 4.76 4.75 -13.00
C ALA A 523 5.73 5.79 -12.38
N LEU A 524 7.00 5.43 -12.19
CA LEU A 524 8.05 6.33 -11.71
C LEU A 524 8.62 7.24 -12.82
N GLN A 525 8.49 6.85 -14.09
CA GLN A 525 8.86 7.68 -15.23
C GLN A 525 7.84 8.82 -15.50
N PHE A 526 6.56 8.63 -15.17
CA PHE A 526 5.50 9.61 -15.44
C PHE A 526 5.45 10.77 -14.42
N VAL A 527 6.02 10.59 -13.22
CA VAL A 527 6.09 11.64 -12.17
C VAL A 527 7.31 12.56 -12.36
N LYS A 528 8.24 12.24 -13.27
CA LYS A 528 9.43 13.05 -13.55
C LYS A 528 9.21 14.18 -14.58
N ASN A 529 8.06 14.26 -15.24
CA ASN A 529 7.81 15.25 -16.31
C ASN A 529 6.83 16.38 -15.95
N THR A 530 6.49 16.57 -14.68
CA THR A 530 5.66 17.70 -14.22
C THR A 530 6.24 18.34 -12.96
N ALA A 531 7.42 18.94 -13.09
CA ALA A 531 7.96 19.83 -12.07
C ALA A 531 8.85 20.90 -12.72
N ASP A 532 8.26 21.73 -13.59
CA ASP A 532 8.81 23.03 -13.97
C ASP A 532 7.71 24.08 -13.81
N GLY A 533 7.93 25.06 -12.94
CA GLY A 533 6.96 26.11 -12.64
C GLY A 533 7.29 26.88 -11.36
N THR A 534 8.35 27.69 -11.43
CA THR A 534 8.81 28.61 -10.39
C THR A 534 7.82 29.75 -10.08
N ASN A 535 7.57 29.94 -8.78
CA ASN A 535 7.39 31.18 -7.99
C ASN A 535 7.06 32.52 -8.67
N PHE A 536 6.04 33.21 -8.16
CA PHE A 536 6.11 34.63 -7.81
C PHE A 536 5.31 34.96 -6.55
N TYR A 537 5.94 35.68 -5.62
CA TYR A 537 5.41 36.15 -4.33
C TYR A 537 4.83 37.57 -4.43
N SER A 538 3.68 37.75 -3.78
CA SER A 538 3.22 38.89 -2.94
C SER A 538 3.34 40.36 -3.39
N HIS A 539 2.25 41.13 -3.27
CA HIS A 539 2.11 42.16 -2.21
C HIS A 539 0.68 42.70 -2.09
N SER A 540 0.38 43.18 -0.87
CA SER A 540 -0.92 43.57 -0.32
C SER A 540 -1.12 45.10 -0.26
N LEU A 541 -2.35 45.48 0.14
CA LEU A 541 -2.79 46.69 0.88
C LEU A 541 -3.44 47.89 0.12
N ASN A 542 -4.75 48.02 0.36
CA ASN A 542 -5.53 49.16 0.90
C ASN A 542 -5.31 50.61 0.41
N ARG A 543 -6.43 51.28 0.04
CA ARG A 543 -7.05 52.50 0.64
C ARG A 543 -8.16 53.03 -0.30
N HIS A 544 -9.43 53.15 0.16
CA HIS A 544 -10.10 54.31 0.78
C HIS A 544 -10.13 55.62 -0.03
N GLY A 545 -11.33 56.21 -0.15
CA GLY A 545 -11.48 57.68 -0.10
C GLY A 545 -12.47 58.36 -1.05
N GLU A 546 -13.72 58.47 -0.60
CA GLU A 546 -14.56 59.69 -0.52
C GLU A 546 -14.85 60.62 -1.73
N GLN A 547 -16.17 60.80 -1.92
CA GLN A 547 -16.97 62.03 -2.05
C GLN A 547 -16.36 63.31 -2.67
N ARG A 548 -17.15 63.95 -3.55
CA ARG A 548 -17.34 65.41 -3.50
C ARG A 548 -18.67 65.87 -4.09
N THR A 549 -19.31 66.72 -3.30
CA THR A 549 -20.51 67.54 -3.55
C THR A 549 -20.17 68.80 -4.35
N GLY A 550 -21.19 69.40 -4.99
CA GLY A 550 -21.07 70.71 -5.65
C GLY A 550 -22.43 71.18 -6.21
N PRO A 551 -22.99 72.33 -5.74
CA PRO A 551 -24.39 72.72 -5.95
C PRO A 551 -24.58 73.78 -7.04
N THR A 552 -25.80 73.92 -7.57
CA THR A 552 -26.30 75.22 -8.08
C THR A 552 -27.84 75.26 -8.11
N GLN A 553 -28.39 76.31 -7.51
CA GLN A 553 -29.80 76.69 -7.48
C GLN A 553 -30.25 77.28 -8.81
N GLN A 554 -31.50 77.05 -9.22
CA GLN A 554 -32.44 78.11 -9.58
C GLN A 554 -33.88 77.59 -9.63
N SER A 555 -34.80 78.43 -9.17
CA SER A 555 -36.26 78.29 -9.12
C SER A 555 -36.85 78.24 -10.54
N ASP A 556 -38.06 77.78 -10.84
CA ASP A 556 -39.38 78.14 -10.31
C ASP A 556 -40.45 77.20 -10.92
N HIS A 557 -41.64 77.24 -10.33
CA HIS A 557 -42.93 76.65 -10.74
C HIS A 557 -43.26 75.20 -10.35
N LYS A 558 -44.00 75.12 -9.23
CA LYS A 558 -44.87 74.04 -8.83
C LYS A 558 -46.29 74.28 -9.39
N MET A 559 -46.74 73.48 -10.36
CA MET A 559 -48.14 73.15 -10.72
C MET A 559 -48.06 71.94 -11.67
N SER A 560 -48.87 70.87 -11.63
CA SER A 560 -50.03 70.52 -10.81
C SER A 560 -50.22 68.99 -10.83
N SER A 561 -49.98 68.31 -9.71
CA SER A 561 -50.34 66.88 -9.55
C SER A 561 -51.85 66.62 -9.77
N LYS A 562 -52.68 67.68 -9.77
CA LYS A 562 -54.14 67.62 -9.98
C LYS A 562 -54.52 67.59 -11.47
N GLU A 563 -53.78 68.32 -12.30
CA GLU A 563 -53.98 68.34 -13.76
C GLU A 563 -53.51 67.05 -14.41
N VAL A 564 -52.35 66.53 -14.00
CA VAL A 564 -51.86 65.22 -14.45
C VAL A 564 -52.86 64.10 -14.12
N LYS A 565 -53.46 64.11 -12.92
CA LYS A 565 -54.50 63.14 -12.54
C LYS A 565 -55.78 63.31 -13.35
N ALA A 566 -56.18 64.53 -13.69
CA ALA A 566 -57.35 64.80 -14.52
C ALA A 566 -57.15 64.30 -15.95
N GLU A 567 -56.00 64.62 -16.55
CA GLU A 567 -55.64 64.20 -17.92
C GLU A 567 -55.45 62.68 -18.01
N LEU A 568 -54.84 62.02 -17.01
CA LEU A 568 -54.76 60.55 -16.96
C LEU A 568 -56.15 59.91 -16.81
N LYS A 569 -57.09 60.55 -16.10
CA LYS A 569 -58.48 60.07 -16.01
C LYS A 569 -59.20 60.20 -17.35
N SER A 570 -59.05 61.34 -18.04
CA SER A 570 -59.59 61.55 -19.38
C SER A 570 -58.98 60.59 -20.40
N ALA A 571 -57.67 60.32 -20.34
CA ALA A 571 -57.02 59.30 -21.17
C ALA A 571 -57.61 57.91 -20.93
N ARG A 572 -57.85 57.53 -19.66
CA ARG A 572 -58.48 56.25 -19.30
C ARG A 572 -59.94 56.16 -19.79
N GLU A 573 -60.71 57.24 -19.70
CA GLU A 573 -62.08 57.31 -20.22
C GLU A 573 -62.12 57.20 -21.75
N ALA A 574 -61.20 57.88 -22.45
CA ALA A 574 -61.06 57.77 -23.90
C ALA A 574 -60.71 56.34 -24.35
N ILE A 575 -59.78 55.67 -23.65
CA ILE A 575 -59.47 54.24 -23.88
C ILE A 575 -60.73 53.38 -23.69
N LYS A 576 -61.49 53.61 -22.61
CA LYS A 576 -62.73 52.85 -22.34
C LYS A 576 -63.78 53.03 -23.43
N ASN A 577 -63.85 54.22 -24.02
CA ASN A 577 -64.76 54.56 -25.12
C ASN A 577 -64.23 54.16 -26.50
N LYS A 578 -63.06 53.49 -26.57
CA LYS A 578 -62.35 53.12 -27.81
C LYS A 578 -61.95 54.32 -28.68
N ASP A 579 -61.85 55.52 -28.10
CA ASP A 579 -61.30 56.70 -28.78
C ASP A 579 -59.80 56.80 -28.53
N TYR A 580 -59.05 56.00 -29.27
CA TYR A 580 -57.60 55.86 -29.08
C TYR A 580 -56.82 57.10 -29.53
N LYS A 581 -57.34 57.89 -30.48
CA LYS A 581 -56.69 59.14 -30.91
C LYS A 581 -56.77 60.19 -29.81
N ASP A 582 -57.92 60.30 -29.15
CA ASP A 582 -58.09 61.24 -28.04
C ASP A 582 -57.31 60.79 -26.80
N ALA A 583 -57.24 59.48 -26.54
CA ALA A 583 -56.38 58.90 -25.51
C ALA A 583 -54.89 59.29 -25.70
N LEU A 584 -54.36 59.21 -26.93
CA LEU A 584 -52.99 59.63 -27.24
C LEU A 584 -52.78 61.14 -27.00
N ARG A 585 -53.79 61.98 -27.29
CA ARG A 585 -53.72 63.43 -27.06
C ARG A 585 -53.57 63.73 -25.57
N HIS A 586 -54.42 63.13 -24.74
CA HIS A 586 -54.39 63.29 -23.29
C HIS A 586 -53.08 62.76 -22.69
N CYS A 587 -52.59 61.59 -23.13
CA CYS A 587 -51.30 61.08 -22.65
C CYS A 587 -50.11 61.95 -23.05
N LYS A 588 -50.09 62.52 -24.27
CA LYS A 588 -49.07 63.49 -24.69
C LYS A 588 -49.12 64.77 -23.86
N ALA A 589 -50.30 65.21 -23.43
CA ALA A 589 -50.46 66.35 -22.52
C ALA A 589 -49.86 66.04 -21.14
N VAL A 590 -50.09 64.82 -20.62
CA VAL A 590 -49.44 64.34 -19.39
C VAL A 590 -47.92 64.33 -19.53
N LEU A 591 -47.37 63.77 -20.61
CA LEU A 591 -45.91 63.69 -20.80
C LEU A 591 -45.22 65.05 -21.01
N LYS A 592 -45.95 66.09 -21.43
CA LYS A 592 -45.43 67.47 -21.45
C LYS A 592 -45.19 68.02 -20.05
N LEU A 593 -45.99 67.59 -19.08
CA LEU A 593 -45.91 68.01 -17.67
C LEU A 593 -45.00 67.08 -16.86
N GLU A 594 -45.16 65.76 -17.04
CA GLU A 594 -44.40 64.71 -16.38
C GLU A 594 -43.82 63.73 -17.42
N LYS A 595 -42.60 64.01 -17.89
CA LYS A 595 -41.92 63.23 -18.95
C LYS A 595 -41.76 61.73 -18.63
N ASN A 596 -41.71 61.39 -17.34
CA ASN A 596 -41.44 60.04 -16.84
C ASN A 596 -42.69 59.37 -16.20
N ASN A 597 -43.90 59.74 -16.62
CA ASN A 597 -45.12 59.18 -16.04
C ASN A 597 -45.44 57.77 -16.61
N TYR A 598 -45.35 56.74 -15.77
CA TYR A 598 -45.59 55.34 -16.15
C TYR A 598 -46.95 55.10 -16.83
N ASN A 599 -48.05 55.57 -16.21
CA ASN A 599 -49.40 55.32 -16.71
C ASN A 599 -49.65 55.96 -18.07
N ALA A 600 -49.09 57.15 -18.31
CA ALA A 600 -49.17 57.81 -19.62
C ALA A 600 -48.47 56.99 -20.71
N TRP A 601 -47.29 56.43 -20.42
CA TRP A 601 -46.57 55.57 -21.36
C TRP A 601 -47.30 54.25 -21.63
N VAL A 602 -47.88 53.60 -20.61
CA VAL A 602 -48.71 52.38 -20.79
C VAL A 602 -49.95 52.67 -21.64
N PHE A 603 -50.66 53.77 -21.38
CA PHE A 603 -51.84 54.17 -22.14
C PHE A 603 -51.50 54.54 -23.60
N ILE A 604 -50.33 55.14 -23.85
CA ILE A 604 -49.83 55.36 -25.22
C ILE A 604 -49.57 54.03 -25.91
N GLY A 605 -48.91 53.08 -25.24
CA GLY A 605 -48.68 51.74 -25.79
C GLY A 605 -49.99 51.06 -26.20
N LEU A 606 -50.99 51.08 -25.33
CA LEU A 606 -52.30 50.47 -25.60
C LEU A 606 -53.01 51.15 -26.78
N ALA A 607 -53.10 52.47 -26.76
CA ALA A 607 -53.79 53.22 -27.82
C ALA A 607 -53.07 53.10 -29.17
N ALA A 608 -51.73 53.09 -29.18
CA ALA A 608 -50.94 52.88 -30.39
C ALA A 608 -51.10 51.45 -30.94
N SER A 609 -51.17 50.44 -30.07
CA SER A 609 -51.42 49.05 -30.46
C SER A 609 -52.77 48.88 -31.15
N GLU A 610 -53.84 49.50 -30.64
CA GLU A 610 -55.19 49.44 -31.21
C GLU A 610 -55.35 50.27 -32.49
N LEU A 611 -54.42 51.21 -32.72
CA LEU A 611 -54.32 51.99 -33.95
C LEU A 611 -53.37 51.37 -34.99
N GLU A 612 -52.94 50.13 -34.78
CA GLU A 612 -52.02 49.38 -35.67
C GLU A 612 -50.67 50.11 -35.88
N GLN A 613 -50.14 50.75 -34.83
CA GLN A 613 -48.84 51.44 -34.83
C GLN A 613 -47.82 50.71 -33.94
N PRO A 614 -47.23 49.59 -34.42
CA PRO A 614 -46.39 48.71 -33.59
C PRO A 614 -45.12 49.38 -33.06
N ASP A 615 -44.40 50.17 -33.87
CA ASP A 615 -43.15 50.82 -33.44
C ASP A 615 -43.37 51.83 -32.30
N GLN A 616 -44.46 52.59 -32.40
CA GLN A 616 -44.84 53.56 -31.37
C GLN A 616 -45.34 52.85 -30.11
N SER A 617 -46.08 51.74 -30.27
CA SER A 617 -46.54 50.89 -29.18
C SER A 617 -45.36 50.27 -28.42
N GLN A 618 -44.40 49.66 -29.13
CA GLN A 618 -43.19 49.07 -28.55
C GLN A 618 -42.36 50.12 -27.81
N SER A 619 -42.08 51.27 -28.43
CA SER A 619 -41.28 52.34 -27.82
C SER A 619 -41.91 52.84 -26.52
N ALA A 620 -43.24 52.99 -26.49
CA ALA A 620 -43.97 53.45 -25.32
C ALA A 620 -43.96 52.41 -24.19
N TYR A 621 -44.20 51.13 -24.49
CA TYR A 621 -44.15 50.09 -23.47
C TYR A 621 -42.73 49.80 -22.96
N LYS A 622 -41.69 49.82 -23.82
CA LYS A 622 -40.28 49.74 -23.37
C LYS A 622 -39.94 50.89 -22.42
N LYS A 623 -40.36 52.11 -22.75
CA LYS A 623 -40.18 53.27 -21.86
C LYS A 623 -40.92 53.10 -20.52
N ALA A 624 -42.13 52.57 -20.53
CA ALA A 624 -42.86 52.28 -19.30
C ALA A 624 -42.16 51.20 -18.44
N ALA A 625 -41.67 50.13 -19.07
CA ALA A 625 -40.95 49.05 -18.41
C ALA A 625 -39.58 49.50 -17.84
N GLU A 626 -38.88 50.43 -18.50
CA GLU A 626 -37.67 51.06 -17.97
C GLU A 626 -37.95 51.93 -16.73
N LEU A 627 -39.07 52.63 -16.71
CA LEU A 627 -39.44 53.55 -15.64
C LEU A 627 -39.89 52.81 -14.37
N GLU A 628 -40.72 51.78 -14.52
CA GLU A 628 -41.17 50.94 -13.41
C GLU A 628 -41.10 49.45 -13.81
N PRO A 629 -39.93 48.80 -13.66
CA PRO A 629 -39.69 47.41 -14.10
C PRO A 629 -40.54 46.36 -13.38
N GLU A 630 -41.04 46.68 -12.19
CA GLU A 630 -41.81 45.76 -11.34
C GLU A 630 -43.33 45.84 -11.60
N GLN A 631 -43.78 46.69 -12.53
CA GLN A 631 -45.20 46.85 -12.86
C GLN A 631 -45.63 46.00 -14.06
N LEU A 632 -46.67 45.20 -13.88
CA LEU A 632 -47.13 44.20 -14.85
C LEU A 632 -47.63 44.78 -16.20
N LEU A 633 -48.32 45.93 -16.18
CA LEU A 633 -49.10 46.39 -17.35
C LEU A 633 -48.23 46.68 -18.58
N ALA A 634 -47.02 47.19 -18.38
CA ALA A 634 -46.08 47.48 -19.46
C ALA A 634 -45.57 46.19 -20.13
N TRP A 635 -45.19 45.19 -19.33
CA TRP A 635 -44.72 43.89 -19.81
C TRP A 635 -45.84 43.07 -20.48
N GLN A 636 -47.07 43.12 -19.95
CA GLN A 636 -48.25 42.53 -20.58
C GLN A 636 -48.52 43.16 -21.96
N GLY A 637 -48.37 44.48 -22.04
CA GLY A 637 -48.48 45.24 -23.29
C GLY A 637 -47.45 44.82 -24.33
N LEU A 638 -46.18 44.67 -23.93
CA LEU A 638 -45.11 44.18 -24.81
C LEU A 638 -45.36 42.75 -25.29
N ALA A 639 -45.71 41.83 -24.39
CA ALA A 639 -45.97 40.43 -24.74
C ALA A 639 -47.13 40.30 -25.74
N ASN A 640 -48.24 41.00 -25.51
CA ASN A 640 -49.40 40.97 -26.41
C ASN A 640 -49.11 41.60 -27.78
N LEU A 641 -48.27 42.65 -27.82
CA LEU A 641 -47.83 43.25 -29.08
C LEU A 641 -46.96 42.27 -29.87
N TYR A 642 -45.99 41.64 -29.20
CA TYR A 642 -45.03 40.73 -29.83
C TYR A 642 -45.69 39.41 -30.28
N ASP A 643 -46.68 38.89 -29.53
CA ASP A 643 -47.46 37.71 -29.92
C ASP A 643 -48.27 37.94 -31.21
N LYS A 644 -48.80 39.15 -31.41
CA LYS A 644 -49.70 39.48 -32.52
C LYS A 644 -48.97 39.90 -33.79
N THR A 645 -47.69 40.25 -33.69
CA THR A 645 -46.94 40.88 -34.78
C THR A 645 -45.87 39.91 -35.28
N ASP A 646 -45.92 39.54 -36.56
CA ASP A 646 -44.96 38.61 -37.17
C ASP A 646 -43.64 39.32 -37.55
N GLN A 647 -42.98 39.96 -36.58
CA GLN A 647 -41.70 40.63 -36.73
C GLN A 647 -40.57 39.81 -36.08
N TRP A 648 -39.48 39.61 -36.81
CA TRP A 648 -38.35 38.77 -36.38
C TRP A 648 -37.69 39.27 -35.08
N ASP A 649 -37.46 40.58 -34.96
CA ASP A 649 -36.85 41.21 -33.80
C ASP A 649 -37.73 41.09 -32.54
N PHE A 650 -39.06 41.07 -32.71
CA PHE A 650 -40.00 40.84 -31.61
C PHE A 650 -39.93 39.39 -31.13
N LYS A 651 -39.82 38.42 -32.05
CA LYS A 651 -39.66 37.00 -31.70
C LYS A 651 -38.37 36.72 -30.92
N VAL A 652 -37.28 37.42 -31.22
CA VAL A 652 -36.00 37.28 -30.50
C VAL A 652 -36.08 37.84 -29.07
N GLU A 653 -36.80 38.94 -28.86
CA GLU A 653 -36.92 39.56 -27.53
C GLU A 653 -38.04 38.94 -26.66
N LEU A 654 -39.02 38.29 -27.28
CA LEU A 654 -40.21 37.73 -26.62
C LEU A 654 -39.89 36.77 -25.45
N PRO A 655 -38.91 35.85 -25.54
CA PRO A 655 -38.54 34.99 -24.40
C PRO A 655 -38.11 35.77 -23.15
N ASN A 656 -37.37 36.87 -23.33
CA ASN A 656 -36.90 37.70 -22.22
C ASN A 656 -38.08 38.43 -21.53
N ILE A 657 -39.06 38.87 -22.32
CA ILE A 657 -40.29 39.49 -21.81
C ILE A 657 -41.12 38.46 -21.04
N TYR A 658 -41.26 37.25 -21.59
CA TYR A 658 -41.96 36.17 -20.90
C TYR A 658 -41.28 35.76 -19.61
N GLN A 659 -39.95 35.63 -19.58
CA GLN A 659 -39.22 35.37 -18.34
C GLN A 659 -39.50 36.43 -17.27
N LYS A 660 -39.48 37.71 -17.64
CA LYS A 660 -39.81 38.80 -16.69
C LYS A 660 -41.26 38.75 -16.23
N LEU A 661 -42.20 38.37 -17.09
CA LEU A 661 -43.60 38.15 -16.72
C LEU A 661 -43.77 36.97 -15.76
N VAL A 662 -43.02 35.88 -15.93
CA VAL A 662 -42.99 34.75 -14.98
C VAL A 662 -42.57 35.24 -13.59
N ASP A 663 -41.47 35.99 -13.50
CA ASP A 663 -40.95 36.51 -12.23
C ASP A 663 -41.98 37.43 -11.51
N LEU A 664 -42.69 38.27 -12.27
CA LEU A 664 -43.71 39.16 -11.71
C LEU A 664 -45.02 38.45 -11.33
N TYR A 665 -45.42 37.43 -12.08
CA TYR A 665 -46.64 36.66 -11.81
C TYR A 665 -46.48 35.65 -10.68
N ALA A 666 -45.27 35.12 -10.46
CA ALA A 666 -44.97 34.14 -9.42
C ALA A 666 -45.51 34.54 -8.03
N SER A 667 -45.48 35.84 -7.69
CA SER A 667 -45.96 36.37 -6.41
C SER A 667 -47.39 36.95 -6.44
N SER A 668 -47.98 37.17 -7.62
CA SER A 668 -49.21 37.96 -7.78
C SER A 668 -50.40 37.21 -8.39
N ASP A 669 -50.19 36.41 -9.45
CA ASP A 669 -51.24 35.66 -10.16
C ASP A 669 -50.65 34.36 -10.73
N LYS A 670 -50.73 33.29 -9.94
CA LYS A 670 -50.15 31.98 -10.27
C LYS A 670 -50.76 31.36 -11.52
N LYS A 671 -52.05 31.58 -11.79
CA LYS A 671 -52.74 31.04 -12.99
C LYS A 671 -52.15 31.62 -14.27
N LYS A 672 -51.94 32.95 -14.31
CA LYS A 672 -51.27 33.59 -15.45
C LYS A 672 -49.80 33.22 -15.53
N CYS A 673 -49.15 33.00 -14.39
CA CYS A 673 -47.78 32.48 -14.37
C CYS A 673 -47.67 31.17 -15.15
N TYR A 674 -48.60 30.23 -14.94
CA TYR A 674 -48.62 28.94 -15.65
C TYR A 674 -48.80 29.10 -17.16
N GLU A 675 -49.72 29.98 -17.59
CA GLU A 675 -49.94 30.27 -19.02
C GLU A 675 -48.69 30.84 -19.69
N VAL A 676 -47.97 31.74 -19.00
CA VAL A 676 -46.72 32.33 -19.53
C VAL A 676 -45.58 31.32 -19.55
N ILE A 677 -45.44 30.49 -18.51
CA ILE A 677 -44.45 29.40 -18.47
C ILE A 677 -44.67 28.42 -19.62
N GLN A 678 -45.92 28.07 -19.95
CA GLN A 678 -46.21 27.18 -21.08
C GLN A 678 -45.73 27.77 -22.40
N LYS A 679 -46.08 29.04 -22.68
CA LYS A 679 -45.62 29.74 -23.89
C LYS A 679 -44.10 29.84 -23.98
N LEU A 680 -43.44 30.09 -22.85
CA LEU A 680 -41.99 30.18 -22.78
C LEU A 680 -41.32 28.81 -23.01
N SER A 681 -41.90 27.75 -22.46
CA SER A 681 -41.45 26.37 -22.68
C SER A 681 -41.55 25.96 -24.16
N ASP A 682 -42.65 26.32 -24.83
CA ASP A 682 -42.83 26.02 -26.26
C ASP A 682 -41.75 26.68 -27.13
N ILE A 683 -41.35 27.92 -26.80
CA ILE A 683 -40.26 28.63 -27.51
C ILE A 683 -38.90 27.98 -27.24
N TYR A 684 -38.57 27.69 -25.98
CA TYR A 684 -37.29 27.03 -25.68
C TYR A 684 -37.19 25.63 -26.28
N LEU A 685 -38.32 24.92 -26.40
CA LEU A 685 -38.37 23.64 -27.08
C LEU A 685 -38.15 23.77 -28.60
N SER A 686 -38.77 24.76 -29.26
CA SER A 686 -38.55 25.00 -30.70
C SER A 686 -37.10 25.36 -31.02
N ASP A 687 -36.45 26.10 -30.11
CA ASP A 687 -35.10 26.61 -30.28
C ASP A 687 -34.03 25.61 -29.80
N LYS A 688 -34.43 24.42 -29.30
CA LYS A 688 -33.55 23.40 -28.71
C LYS A 688 -32.70 23.91 -27.53
N GLU A 689 -33.23 24.89 -26.79
CA GLU A 689 -32.58 25.50 -25.63
C GLU A 689 -32.90 24.72 -24.33
N TYR A 690 -32.41 23.48 -24.26
CA TYR A 690 -32.79 22.51 -23.22
C TYR A 690 -32.50 22.97 -21.78
N LEU A 691 -31.43 23.73 -21.55
CA LEU A 691 -31.10 24.25 -20.22
C LEU A 691 -32.13 25.27 -19.74
N LYS A 692 -32.56 26.18 -20.62
CA LYS A 692 -33.56 27.20 -20.30
C LYS A 692 -34.92 26.56 -20.09
N LEU A 693 -35.26 25.56 -20.93
CA LEU A 693 -36.46 24.74 -20.76
C LEU A 693 -36.47 24.06 -19.37
N ALA A 694 -35.37 23.41 -18.97
CA ALA A 694 -35.27 22.76 -17.66
C ALA A 694 -35.49 23.73 -16.49
N LYS A 695 -34.91 24.93 -16.56
CA LYS A 695 -35.06 25.97 -15.52
C LYS A 695 -36.50 26.44 -15.38
N VAL A 696 -37.19 26.68 -16.50
CA VAL A 696 -38.60 27.11 -16.49
C VAL A 696 -39.53 25.99 -16.02
N SER A 697 -39.30 24.74 -16.43
CA SER A 697 -40.05 23.58 -15.90
C SER A 697 -39.87 23.43 -14.39
N LEU A 698 -38.66 23.66 -13.86
CA LEU A 698 -38.40 23.62 -12.42
C LEU A 698 -39.15 24.73 -11.67
N GLN A 699 -39.20 25.94 -12.23
CA GLN A 699 -39.98 27.05 -11.66
C GLN A 699 -41.48 26.71 -11.61
N LEU A 700 -42.03 26.08 -12.66
CA LEU A 700 -43.42 25.62 -12.67
C LEU A 700 -43.70 24.63 -11.55
N ILE A 701 -42.81 23.64 -11.39
CA ILE A 701 -42.94 22.60 -10.36
C ILE A 701 -42.88 23.22 -8.96
N GLN A 702 -41.92 24.12 -8.69
CA GLN A 702 -41.82 24.81 -7.40
C GLN A 702 -43.09 25.61 -7.07
N LEU A 703 -43.66 26.33 -8.03
CA LEU A 703 -44.90 27.09 -7.85
C LEU A 703 -46.09 26.18 -7.53
N LYS A 704 -46.13 24.97 -8.10
CA LYS A 704 -47.17 23.96 -7.87
C LYS A 704 -46.98 23.23 -6.53
N GLU A 705 -45.74 22.98 -6.10
CA GLU A 705 -45.43 22.41 -4.79
C GLU A 705 -45.90 23.34 -3.65
N GLU A 706 -45.67 24.65 -3.78
CA GLU A 706 -46.13 25.66 -2.82
C GLU A 706 -47.66 25.76 -2.70
N GLU A 707 -48.40 25.32 -3.72
CA GLU A 707 -49.87 25.27 -3.70
C GLU A 707 -50.43 24.01 -3.02
N ALA A 708 -49.57 23.15 -2.45
CA ALA A 708 -49.95 21.87 -1.82
C ALA A 708 -50.79 20.96 -2.75
N VAL A 709 -50.41 20.93 -4.03
CA VAL A 709 -51.09 20.20 -5.10
C VAL A 709 -51.05 18.68 -4.90
N ASP A 710 -52.04 17.97 -5.47
CA ASP A 710 -52.10 16.50 -5.54
C ASP A 710 -50.77 15.94 -6.10
N LYS A 711 -50.19 14.96 -5.39
CA LYS A 711 -48.97 14.24 -5.78
C LYS A 711 -49.02 13.74 -7.23
N THR A 712 -50.22 13.44 -7.73
CA THR A 712 -50.45 12.96 -9.11
C THR A 712 -50.10 14.02 -10.17
N GLU A 713 -50.40 15.29 -9.93
CA GLU A 713 -50.11 16.38 -10.87
C GLU A 713 -48.60 16.71 -10.87
N LEU A 714 -47.96 16.70 -9.68
CA LEU A 714 -46.51 16.85 -9.58
C LEU A 714 -45.76 15.71 -10.28
N LEU A 715 -46.23 14.48 -10.13
CA LEU A 715 -45.66 13.32 -10.82
C LEU A 715 -45.71 13.48 -12.35
N GLN A 716 -46.82 13.98 -12.88
CA GLN A 716 -47.01 14.22 -14.31
C GLN A 716 -46.01 15.24 -14.85
N LEU A 717 -45.81 16.36 -14.13
CA LEU A 717 -44.86 17.41 -14.51
C LEU A 717 -43.40 16.91 -14.53
N TRP A 718 -43.00 16.12 -13.53
CA TRP A 718 -41.66 15.53 -13.52
C TRP A 718 -41.46 14.51 -14.67
N GLN A 719 -42.49 13.74 -15.02
CA GLN A 719 -42.44 12.80 -16.16
C GLN A 719 -42.33 13.53 -17.51
N GLU A 720 -43.06 14.63 -17.68
CA GLU A 720 -42.95 15.48 -18.86
C GLU A 720 -41.54 16.07 -19.00
N MET A 721 -40.96 16.53 -17.90
CA MET A 721 -39.57 17.02 -17.87
C MET A 721 -38.57 15.94 -18.28
N ILE A 722 -38.74 14.70 -17.78
CA ILE A 722 -37.89 13.56 -18.19
C ILE A 722 -38.00 13.33 -19.70
N GLN A 723 -39.22 13.31 -20.24
CA GLN A 723 -39.46 13.07 -21.66
C GLN A 723 -38.79 14.15 -22.52
N LEU A 724 -38.96 15.42 -22.15
CA LEU A 724 -38.40 16.57 -22.89
C LEU A 724 -36.86 16.59 -22.89
N LEU A 725 -36.23 16.25 -21.76
CA LEU A 725 -34.77 16.31 -21.61
C LEU A 725 -34.06 15.04 -22.08
N SER A 726 -34.74 13.88 -22.09
CA SER A 726 -34.16 12.61 -22.50
C SER A 726 -33.83 12.55 -24.00
N ASP A 727 -34.60 13.24 -24.84
CA ASP A 727 -34.38 13.29 -26.29
C ASP A 727 -33.03 13.94 -26.67
N GLY A 728 -32.50 14.83 -25.81
CA GLY A 728 -31.22 15.51 -26.04
C GLY A 728 -29.96 14.73 -25.65
N ILE A 729 -30.05 13.61 -24.90
CA ILE A 729 -28.86 12.84 -24.46
C ILE A 729 -28.14 12.14 -25.63
N ASN A 730 -28.85 11.81 -26.70
CA ASN A 730 -28.28 11.04 -27.81
C ASN A 730 -27.47 11.91 -28.80
N GLU A 731 -27.60 13.24 -28.73
CA GLU A 731 -26.79 14.20 -29.46
C GLU A 731 -25.64 14.63 -28.52
N ARG A 732 -24.37 14.40 -28.89
CA ARG A 732 -23.18 14.40 -27.99
C ARG A 732 -22.78 15.75 -27.37
N GLU A 733 -23.70 16.69 -27.18
CA GLU A 733 -23.43 18.10 -26.84
C GLU A 733 -24.32 18.68 -25.71
N GLN A 734 -24.83 17.88 -24.77
CA GLN A 734 -25.51 18.44 -23.60
C GLN A 734 -24.52 18.98 -22.55
N ASP A 735 -24.80 20.17 -22.02
CA ASP A 735 -24.07 20.77 -20.91
C ASP A 735 -24.33 20.02 -19.58
N ASN A 736 -23.41 20.16 -18.63
CA ASN A 736 -23.45 19.44 -17.35
C ASN A 736 -24.64 19.86 -16.46
N GLU A 737 -25.16 21.08 -16.62
CA GLU A 737 -26.27 21.60 -15.80
C GLU A 737 -27.60 20.96 -16.25
N THR A 738 -27.84 20.82 -17.56
CA THR A 738 -28.99 20.10 -18.12
C THR A 738 -29.03 18.63 -17.67
N GLN A 739 -27.89 17.95 -17.65
CA GLN A 739 -27.79 16.56 -17.16
C GLN A 739 -28.19 16.45 -15.68
N GLN A 740 -27.77 17.40 -14.85
CA GLN A 740 -28.11 17.42 -13.43
C GLN A 740 -29.61 17.69 -13.20
N HIS A 741 -30.24 18.54 -14.01
CA HIS A 741 -31.69 18.76 -13.96
C HIS A 741 -32.48 17.50 -14.33
N LEU A 742 -32.04 16.77 -15.35
CA LEU A 742 -32.66 15.49 -15.72
C LEU A 742 -32.52 14.43 -14.62
N ILE A 743 -31.35 14.31 -13.99
CA ILE A 743 -31.16 13.43 -12.82
C ILE A 743 -32.13 13.80 -11.71
N THR A 744 -32.28 15.09 -11.43
CA THR A 744 -33.22 15.60 -10.41
C THR A 744 -34.67 15.22 -10.74
N ALA A 745 -35.05 15.28 -12.01
CA ALA A 745 -36.40 14.89 -12.44
C ALA A 745 -36.67 13.40 -12.23
N PHE A 746 -35.70 12.53 -12.55
CA PHE A 746 -35.79 11.10 -12.25
C PHE A 746 -35.89 10.81 -10.76
N GLU A 747 -35.04 11.44 -9.93
CA GLU A 747 -35.04 11.25 -8.47
C GLU A 747 -36.41 11.61 -7.86
N ASN A 748 -36.98 12.76 -8.23
CA ASN A 748 -38.30 13.18 -7.73
C ASN A 748 -39.45 12.30 -8.27
N THR A 749 -39.38 11.89 -9.54
CA THR A 749 -40.37 10.97 -10.11
C THR A 749 -40.39 9.64 -9.34
N ILE A 750 -39.22 9.05 -9.07
CA ILE A 750 -39.10 7.79 -8.34
C ILE A 750 -39.73 7.89 -6.94
N VAL A 751 -39.53 9.02 -6.25
CA VAL A 751 -40.08 9.26 -4.90
C VAL A 751 -41.61 9.38 -4.92
N LEU A 752 -42.20 9.96 -5.97
CA LEU A 752 -43.64 10.21 -6.06
C LEU A 752 -44.46 9.03 -6.60
N VAL A 753 -43.83 8.05 -7.27
CA VAL A 753 -44.54 6.90 -7.84
C VAL A 753 -44.92 5.89 -6.75
N GLU A 754 -46.22 5.75 -6.49
CA GLU A 754 -46.79 4.72 -5.61
C GLU A 754 -47.68 3.74 -6.42
N PRO A 755 -47.81 2.46 -6.00
CA PRO A 755 -47.13 1.80 -4.88
C PRO A 755 -45.69 1.39 -5.22
N VAL A 756 -44.85 1.31 -4.19
CA VAL A 756 -43.50 0.73 -4.25
C VAL A 756 -43.49 -0.57 -3.44
N PRO A 757 -43.24 -1.75 -4.04
CA PRO A 757 -42.95 -2.00 -5.45
C PRO A 757 -44.19 -2.02 -6.37
N GLY A 758 -44.05 -1.54 -7.61
CA GLY A 758 -45.07 -1.61 -8.67
C GLY A 758 -44.48 -1.54 -10.10
N GLU A 759 -45.25 -1.85 -11.15
CA GLU A 759 -44.75 -1.86 -12.54
C GLU A 759 -44.30 -0.47 -13.04
N LYS A 760 -45.01 0.59 -12.64
CA LYS A 760 -44.62 1.97 -12.97
C LYS A 760 -43.29 2.35 -12.31
N HIS A 761 -43.13 2.04 -11.02
CA HIS A 761 -41.89 2.28 -10.27
C HIS A 761 -40.71 1.48 -10.85
N LYS A 762 -40.96 0.24 -11.29
CA LYS A 762 -39.96 -0.62 -11.94
C LYS A 762 -39.48 -0.01 -13.26
N LYS A 763 -40.41 0.42 -14.11
CA LYS A 763 -40.08 1.02 -15.41
C LYS A 763 -39.24 2.28 -15.25
N ILE A 764 -39.67 3.22 -14.40
CA ILE A 764 -38.94 4.48 -14.20
C ILE A 764 -37.55 4.27 -13.57
N SER A 765 -37.41 3.29 -12.66
CA SER A 765 -36.10 2.91 -12.09
C SER A 765 -35.15 2.36 -13.16
N ALA A 766 -35.66 1.54 -14.09
CA ALA A 766 -34.87 1.02 -15.20
C ALA A 766 -34.44 2.15 -16.17
N ASP A 767 -35.35 3.06 -16.49
CA ASP A 767 -35.07 4.22 -17.35
C ASP A 767 -34.01 5.14 -16.72
N PHE A 768 -34.06 5.33 -15.40
CA PHE A 768 -33.05 6.10 -14.66
C PHE A 768 -31.67 5.43 -14.68
N ILE A 769 -31.60 4.12 -14.44
CA ILE A 769 -30.34 3.35 -14.53
C ILE A 769 -29.77 3.46 -15.95
N ASN A 770 -30.61 3.35 -16.99
CA ASN A 770 -30.19 3.52 -18.38
C ASN A 770 -29.62 4.91 -18.64
N CYS A 771 -30.28 5.96 -18.14
CA CYS A 771 -29.81 7.34 -18.22
C CYS A 771 -28.42 7.49 -17.58
N LEU A 772 -28.27 7.06 -16.32
CA LEU A 772 -27.00 7.14 -15.58
C LEU A 772 -25.88 6.32 -16.24
N SER A 773 -26.20 5.20 -16.89
CA SER A 773 -25.21 4.37 -17.59
C SER A 773 -24.53 5.07 -18.77
N LYS A 774 -25.15 6.15 -19.29
CA LYS A 774 -24.61 7.00 -20.36
C LYS A 774 -23.76 8.17 -19.83
N LEU A 775 -23.70 8.37 -18.52
CA LEU A 775 -23.04 9.51 -17.86
C LEU A 775 -21.85 9.02 -16.99
N PRO A 776 -20.62 8.94 -17.55
CA PRO A 776 -19.46 8.40 -16.84
C PRO A 776 -19.13 9.12 -15.52
N GLN A 777 -19.41 10.42 -15.43
CA GLN A 777 -19.17 11.26 -14.26
C GLN A 777 -20.10 10.96 -13.07
N GLU A 778 -21.20 10.22 -13.28
CA GLU A 778 -22.24 9.94 -12.27
C GLU A 778 -22.21 8.49 -11.75
N GLU A 779 -21.02 7.87 -11.73
CA GLU A 779 -20.82 6.48 -11.31
C GLU A 779 -21.43 6.16 -9.93
N ASN A 780 -21.29 7.06 -8.96
CA ASN A 780 -21.80 6.83 -7.60
C ASN A 780 -23.34 6.81 -7.55
N LYS A 781 -24.01 7.64 -8.36
CA LYS A 781 -25.47 7.65 -8.46
C LYS A 781 -25.95 6.38 -9.18
N LEU A 782 -25.25 5.93 -10.22
CA LEU A 782 -25.56 4.68 -10.93
C LEU A 782 -25.58 3.47 -9.98
N LYS A 783 -24.55 3.35 -9.12
CA LYS A 783 -24.47 2.26 -8.12
C LYS A 783 -25.67 2.27 -7.18
N LYS A 784 -25.97 3.42 -6.58
CA LYS A 784 -27.10 3.60 -5.66
C LYS A 784 -28.45 3.29 -6.32
N ALA A 785 -28.64 3.71 -7.57
CA ALA A 785 -29.87 3.43 -8.32
C ALA A 785 -30.06 1.92 -8.57
N CYS A 786 -29.00 1.23 -8.99
CA CYS A 786 -29.04 -0.22 -9.17
C CYS A 786 -29.30 -0.98 -7.86
N GLU A 787 -28.67 -0.57 -6.76
CA GLU A 787 -28.89 -1.16 -5.43
C GLU A 787 -30.33 -0.96 -4.94
N SER A 788 -30.86 0.25 -5.05
CA SER A 788 -32.25 0.57 -4.72
C SER A 788 -33.24 -0.31 -5.51
N MET A 789 -33.02 -0.45 -6.82
CA MET A 789 -33.87 -1.31 -7.66
C MET A 789 -33.79 -2.78 -7.23
N LEU A 790 -32.62 -3.28 -6.82
CA LEU A 790 -32.45 -4.66 -6.35
C LEU A 790 -33.09 -4.92 -4.98
N ILE A 791 -33.20 -3.90 -4.11
CA ILE A 791 -33.92 -4.00 -2.84
C ILE A 791 -35.42 -4.22 -3.09
N HIS A 792 -36.00 -3.47 -4.03
CA HIS A 792 -37.43 -3.55 -4.34
C HIS A 792 -37.78 -4.69 -5.31
N TYR A 793 -36.87 -5.09 -6.19
CA TYR A 793 -37.07 -6.10 -7.23
C TYR A 793 -35.90 -7.09 -7.31
N PRO A 794 -35.75 -8.00 -6.33
CA PRO A 794 -34.58 -8.87 -6.20
C PRO A 794 -34.38 -9.85 -7.37
N ASN A 795 -35.44 -10.16 -8.13
CA ASN A 795 -35.40 -11.11 -9.25
C ASN A 795 -35.11 -10.46 -10.62
N GLN A 796 -34.73 -9.18 -10.67
CA GLN A 796 -34.42 -8.49 -11.93
C GLN A 796 -32.92 -8.55 -12.23
N SER A 797 -32.55 -9.09 -13.41
CA SER A 797 -31.15 -9.17 -13.84
C SER A 797 -30.60 -7.85 -14.37
N TYR A 798 -31.45 -6.99 -14.94
CA TYR A 798 -31.01 -5.76 -15.63
C TYR A 798 -30.10 -4.83 -14.78
N PRO A 799 -30.41 -4.51 -13.52
CA PRO A 799 -29.50 -3.70 -12.68
C PRO A 799 -28.13 -4.35 -12.49
N LEU A 800 -28.11 -5.68 -12.32
CA LEU A 800 -26.87 -6.46 -12.18
C LEU A 800 -26.10 -6.49 -13.50
N GLU A 801 -26.77 -6.60 -14.66
CA GLU A 801 -26.11 -6.55 -15.98
C GLU A 801 -25.40 -5.20 -16.21
N VAL A 802 -26.05 -4.08 -15.84
CA VAL A 802 -25.46 -2.74 -15.95
C VAL A 802 -24.25 -2.60 -15.03
N LEU A 803 -24.37 -2.99 -13.77
CA LEU A 803 -23.24 -2.98 -12.81
C LEU A 803 -22.09 -3.88 -13.27
N CYS A 804 -22.39 -5.11 -13.68
CA CYS A 804 -21.38 -6.06 -14.17
C CYS A 804 -20.66 -5.52 -15.41
N SER A 805 -21.39 -4.90 -16.35
CA SER A 805 -20.78 -4.26 -17.52
C SER A 805 -19.90 -3.06 -17.13
N HIS A 806 -20.29 -2.29 -16.12
CA HIS A 806 -19.49 -1.17 -15.60
C HIS A 806 -18.20 -1.65 -14.92
N TYR A 807 -18.29 -2.67 -14.07
CA TYR A 807 -17.14 -3.26 -13.39
C TYR A 807 -16.13 -3.89 -14.36
N LEU A 808 -16.61 -4.56 -15.40
CA LEU A 808 -15.74 -5.09 -16.46
C LEU A 808 -15.03 -3.99 -17.28
N LYS A 809 -15.67 -2.83 -17.48
CA LYS A 809 -15.04 -1.68 -18.16
C LYS A 809 -14.02 -0.96 -17.29
N THR A 810 -14.32 -0.77 -16.02
CA THR A 810 -13.46 -0.05 -15.06
C THR A 810 -12.33 -0.93 -14.50
N GLY A 811 -12.46 -2.25 -14.57
CA GLY A 811 -11.48 -3.21 -14.03
C GLY A 811 -11.53 -3.34 -12.50
N ILE A 812 -12.54 -2.78 -11.84
CA ILE A 812 -12.73 -2.85 -10.38
C ILE A 812 -13.29 -4.23 -10.02
N LEU A 813 -12.52 -5.04 -9.30
CA LEU A 813 -12.85 -6.43 -8.94
C LEU A 813 -12.65 -6.70 -7.43
N ASN A 814 -13.50 -6.10 -6.60
CA ASN A 814 -13.59 -6.34 -5.14
C ASN A 814 -14.67 -7.38 -4.78
N ASP A 815 -14.81 -7.75 -3.51
CA ASP A 815 -15.74 -8.81 -3.10
C ASP A 815 -17.21 -8.47 -3.41
N ASP A 816 -17.58 -7.18 -3.36
CA ASP A 816 -18.93 -6.72 -3.72
C ASP A 816 -19.22 -6.91 -5.22
N THR A 817 -18.24 -6.63 -6.09
CA THR A 817 -18.38 -6.88 -7.53
C THR A 817 -18.49 -8.37 -7.86
N ILE A 818 -17.80 -9.25 -7.12
CA ILE A 818 -17.90 -10.71 -7.29
C ILE A 818 -19.29 -11.18 -6.89
N SER A 819 -19.80 -10.69 -5.76
CA SER A 819 -21.17 -10.95 -5.34
C SER A 819 -22.17 -10.55 -6.44
N CYS A 820 -21.96 -9.42 -7.12
CA CYS A 820 -22.78 -9.02 -8.26
C CYS A 820 -22.72 -10.01 -9.44
N PHE A 821 -21.53 -10.47 -9.83
CA PHE A 821 -21.40 -11.46 -10.93
C PHE A 821 -22.04 -12.80 -10.58
N SER A 822 -21.84 -13.29 -9.35
CA SER A 822 -22.44 -14.54 -8.87
C SER A 822 -23.96 -14.43 -8.84
N ARG A 823 -24.50 -13.34 -8.27
CA ARG A 823 -25.96 -13.10 -8.25
C ARG A 823 -26.54 -12.98 -9.65
N LEU A 824 -25.80 -12.41 -10.60
CA LEU A 824 -26.23 -12.36 -12.00
C LEU A 824 -26.31 -13.76 -12.61
N LEU A 825 -25.37 -14.65 -12.29
CA LEU A 825 -25.40 -16.04 -12.75
C LEU A 825 -26.47 -16.89 -12.06
N ASP A 826 -26.80 -16.61 -10.79
CA ASP A 826 -27.91 -17.26 -10.10
C ASP A 826 -29.25 -16.95 -10.77
N LEU A 827 -29.43 -15.70 -11.24
CA LEU A 827 -30.63 -15.26 -11.96
C LEU A 827 -30.62 -15.62 -13.45
N ALA A 828 -29.45 -15.57 -14.09
CA ALA A 828 -29.24 -15.83 -15.51
C ALA A 828 -27.96 -16.68 -15.71
N PRO A 829 -28.06 -18.01 -15.58
CA PRO A 829 -26.90 -18.91 -15.63
C PRO A 829 -26.08 -18.87 -16.92
N ASP A 830 -26.67 -18.40 -18.02
CA ASP A 830 -26.02 -18.26 -19.32
C ASP A 830 -25.57 -16.82 -19.63
N SER A 831 -25.59 -15.92 -18.63
CA SER A 831 -25.16 -14.54 -18.75
C SER A 831 -23.67 -14.44 -19.11
N GLY A 832 -23.40 -13.88 -20.29
CA GLY A 832 -22.02 -13.65 -20.76
C GLY A 832 -21.23 -12.73 -19.82
N LEU A 833 -21.86 -11.71 -19.23
CA LEU A 833 -21.21 -10.76 -18.32
C LEU A 833 -20.82 -11.40 -16.99
N GLY A 834 -21.66 -12.28 -16.44
CA GLY A 834 -21.37 -13.00 -15.20
C GLY A 834 -20.15 -13.91 -15.36
N HIS A 835 -20.13 -14.71 -16.43
CA HIS A 835 -19.01 -15.59 -16.77
C HIS A 835 -17.71 -14.82 -17.06
N LEU A 836 -17.79 -13.70 -17.79
CA LEU A 836 -16.64 -12.83 -18.02
C LEU A 836 -16.09 -12.24 -16.71
N GLY A 837 -16.95 -11.80 -15.80
CA GLY A 837 -16.57 -11.24 -14.50
C GLY A 837 -15.89 -12.24 -13.60
N LEU A 838 -16.52 -13.41 -13.37
CA LEU A 838 -15.92 -14.48 -12.57
C LEU A 838 -14.63 -15.01 -13.20
N GLY A 839 -14.59 -15.16 -14.52
CA GLY A 839 -13.40 -15.59 -15.24
C GLY A 839 -12.24 -14.59 -15.12
N THR A 840 -12.52 -13.29 -15.20
CA THR A 840 -11.50 -12.23 -14.99
C THR A 840 -11.01 -12.22 -13.54
N LYS A 841 -11.88 -12.46 -12.56
CA LYS A 841 -11.47 -12.61 -11.16
C LYS A 841 -10.61 -13.84 -10.94
N ALA A 842 -11.01 -14.99 -11.50
CA ALA A 842 -10.24 -16.22 -11.42
C ALA A 842 -8.84 -16.05 -12.03
N LEU A 843 -8.71 -15.28 -13.11
CA LEU A 843 -7.42 -14.89 -13.69
C LEU A 843 -6.56 -14.09 -12.68
N GLN A 844 -7.14 -13.11 -11.99
CA GLN A 844 -6.43 -12.31 -10.98
C GLN A 844 -6.00 -13.13 -9.75
N GLU A 845 -6.79 -14.13 -9.37
CA GLU A 845 -6.50 -15.05 -8.24
C GLU A 845 -5.50 -16.16 -8.59
N GLY A 846 -5.13 -16.26 -9.87
CA GLY A 846 -4.25 -17.31 -10.35
C GLY A 846 -4.91 -18.67 -10.57
N ARG A 847 -6.25 -18.73 -10.60
CA ARG A 847 -7.05 -19.92 -10.93
C ARG A 847 -7.27 -20.00 -12.44
N TYR A 848 -6.21 -20.20 -13.20
CA TYR A 848 -6.25 -20.08 -14.67
C TYR A 848 -7.17 -21.08 -15.37
N THR A 849 -7.30 -22.31 -14.87
CA THR A 849 -8.20 -23.30 -15.47
C THR A 849 -9.66 -22.88 -15.35
N ASP A 850 -10.05 -22.35 -14.18
CA ASP A 850 -11.39 -21.79 -13.94
C ASP A 850 -11.60 -20.55 -14.80
N ALA A 851 -10.60 -19.67 -14.86
CA ALA A 851 -10.62 -18.48 -15.71
C ALA A 851 -10.85 -18.84 -17.19
N ILE A 852 -10.11 -19.83 -17.72
CA ILE A 852 -10.27 -20.28 -19.11
C ILE A 852 -11.69 -20.80 -19.35
N LYS A 853 -12.22 -21.61 -18.43
CA LYS A 853 -13.58 -22.16 -18.54
C LYS A 853 -14.62 -21.04 -18.60
N ASP A 854 -14.60 -20.15 -17.61
CA ASP A 854 -15.61 -19.11 -17.45
C ASP A 854 -15.48 -18.03 -18.53
N LEU A 855 -14.26 -17.58 -18.86
CA LEU A 855 -14.02 -16.62 -19.96
C LEU A 855 -14.44 -17.19 -21.31
N SER A 856 -14.14 -18.46 -21.59
CA SER A 856 -14.56 -19.12 -22.83
C SER A 856 -16.09 -19.22 -22.93
N GLN A 857 -16.76 -19.50 -21.82
CA GLN A 857 -18.22 -19.54 -21.75
C GLN A 857 -18.84 -18.15 -21.94
N GLY A 858 -18.26 -17.13 -21.29
CA GLY A 858 -18.69 -15.75 -21.42
C GLY A 858 -18.54 -15.20 -22.84
N LEU A 859 -17.40 -15.45 -23.49
CA LEU A 859 -17.11 -14.98 -24.84
C LEU A 859 -17.98 -15.63 -25.93
N LYS A 860 -18.47 -16.86 -25.72
CA LYS A 860 -19.47 -17.48 -26.61
C LYS A 860 -20.80 -16.72 -26.62
N LYS A 861 -21.14 -16.05 -25.52
CA LYS A 861 -22.41 -15.33 -25.33
C LYS A 861 -22.28 -13.85 -25.62
N LYS A 862 -21.14 -13.25 -25.24
CA LYS A 862 -20.85 -11.83 -25.44
C LYS A 862 -19.37 -11.65 -25.79
N SER A 863 -19.10 -11.49 -27.08
CA SER A 863 -17.74 -11.20 -27.56
C SER A 863 -17.32 -9.80 -27.09
N CYS A 864 -16.18 -9.70 -26.43
CA CYS A 864 -15.57 -8.43 -26.05
C CYS A 864 -14.05 -8.54 -26.08
N ASN A 865 -13.42 -7.45 -26.51
CA ASN A 865 -11.97 -7.32 -26.66
C ASN A 865 -11.21 -7.53 -25.33
N THR A 866 -11.71 -7.00 -24.21
CA THR A 866 -11.13 -7.22 -22.88
C THR A 866 -11.22 -8.67 -22.44
N GLY A 867 -12.34 -9.34 -22.70
CA GLY A 867 -12.52 -10.77 -22.43
C GLY A 867 -11.56 -11.64 -23.24
N TRP A 868 -11.36 -11.33 -24.54
CA TRP A 868 -10.40 -12.05 -25.39
C TRP A 868 -8.96 -11.89 -24.89
N HIS A 869 -8.58 -10.68 -24.45
CA HIS A 869 -7.28 -10.46 -23.82
C HIS A 869 -7.13 -11.28 -22.53
N SER A 870 -8.12 -11.26 -21.64
CA SER A 870 -8.08 -12.04 -20.40
C SER A 870 -8.04 -13.56 -20.67
N LEU A 871 -8.75 -14.05 -21.68
CA LEU A 871 -8.70 -15.47 -22.06
C LEU A 871 -7.31 -15.84 -22.61
N ALA A 872 -6.77 -15.00 -23.49
CA ALA A 872 -5.43 -15.20 -24.04
C ALA A 872 -4.38 -15.21 -22.91
N GLU A 873 -4.49 -14.29 -21.95
CA GLU A 873 -3.60 -14.25 -20.78
C GLU A 873 -3.74 -15.53 -19.96
N ALA A 874 -4.96 -15.94 -19.60
CA ALA A 874 -5.19 -17.18 -18.85
C ALA A 874 -4.60 -18.42 -19.55
N GLN A 875 -4.77 -18.53 -20.88
CA GLN A 875 -4.20 -19.61 -21.70
C GLN A 875 -2.67 -19.56 -21.75
N PHE A 876 -2.09 -18.36 -21.88
CA PHE A 876 -0.64 -18.16 -21.82
C PHE A 876 -0.06 -18.65 -20.49
N LYS A 877 -0.75 -18.36 -19.39
CA LYS A 877 -0.33 -18.75 -18.04
C LYS A 877 -0.39 -20.25 -17.75
N VAL A 878 -1.11 -21.03 -18.55
CA VAL A 878 -1.12 -22.51 -18.48
C VAL A 878 -0.37 -23.17 -19.63
N HIS A 879 0.49 -22.42 -20.33
CA HIS A 879 1.30 -22.89 -21.46
C HIS A 879 0.52 -23.39 -22.67
N ARG A 880 -0.72 -22.95 -22.84
CA ARG A 880 -1.51 -23.19 -24.04
C ARG A 880 -1.24 -22.08 -25.06
N TYR A 881 0.02 -21.97 -25.50
CA TYR A 881 0.52 -20.85 -26.30
C TYR A 881 -0.22 -20.72 -27.65
N SER A 882 -0.49 -21.84 -28.34
CA SER A 882 -1.24 -21.83 -29.60
C SER A 882 -2.67 -21.31 -29.42
N ASP A 883 -3.33 -21.69 -28.32
CA ASP A 883 -4.69 -21.23 -28.02
C ASP A 883 -4.69 -19.75 -27.63
N SER A 884 -3.67 -19.31 -26.88
CA SER A 884 -3.46 -17.92 -26.51
C SER A 884 -3.25 -17.02 -27.74
N ALA A 885 -2.41 -17.46 -28.69
CA ALA A 885 -2.20 -16.76 -29.95
C ALA A 885 -3.52 -16.67 -30.75
N ALA A 886 -4.31 -17.73 -30.81
CA ALA A 886 -5.61 -17.75 -31.46
C ALA A 886 -6.61 -16.77 -30.79
N SER A 887 -6.66 -16.74 -29.46
CA SER A 887 -7.47 -15.80 -28.69
C SER A 887 -7.03 -14.34 -28.90
N CYS A 888 -5.72 -14.08 -29.03
CA CYS A 888 -5.21 -12.76 -29.38
C CYS A 888 -5.70 -12.32 -30.77
N CYS A 889 -5.68 -13.22 -31.77
CA CYS A 889 -6.20 -12.92 -33.10
C CYS A 889 -7.70 -12.58 -33.07
N GLN A 890 -8.51 -13.29 -32.28
CA GLN A 890 -9.93 -12.98 -32.10
C GLN A 890 -10.13 -11.62 -31.42
N GLY A 891 -9.32 -11.30 -30.41
CA GLY A 891 -9.33 -9.99 -29.75
C GLY A 891 -8.96 -8.85 -30.71
N LEU A 892 -7.94 -9.03 -31.55
CA LEU A 892 -7.50 -8.03 -32.53
C LEU A 892 -8.55 -7.79 -33.61
N ALA A 893 -9.24 -8.84 -34.07
CA ALA A 893 -10.32 -8.74 -35.06
C ALA A 893 -11.54 -7.97 -34.54
N THR A 894 -11.71 -7.85 -33.22
CA THR A 894 -12.85 -7.15 -32.59
C THR A 894 -12.53 -5.74 -32.11
N CYS A 895 -11.28 -5.27 -32.25
CA CYS A 895 -10.87 -3.92 -31.85
C CYS A 895 -11.40 -2.85 -32.82
N VAL A 896 -11.92 -1.74 -32.27
CA VAL A 896 -12.33 -0.55 -33.04
C VAL A 896 -11.30 0.59 -32.92
N SER A 897 -11.43 1.66 -33.71
CA SER A 897 -10.45 2.76 -33.82
C SER A 897 -10.10 3.47 -32.49
N GLY A 898 -10.95 3.34 -31.46
CA GLY A 898 -10.72 3.86 -30.11
C GLY A 898 -9.86 2.98 -29.18
N ASP A 899 -9.64 1.70 -29.50
CA ASP A 899 -9.01 0.73 -28.59
C ASP A 899 -7.48 0.66 -28.69
N LYS A 900 -6.80 1.82 -28.84
CA LYS A 900 -5.35 1.84 -29.13
C LYS A 900 -4.51 1.11 -28.08
N GLU A 901 -4.78 1.30 -26.80
CA GLU A 901 -4.02 0.69 -25.70
C GLU A 901 -4.23 -0.83 -25.62
N LEU A 902 -5.47 -1.28 -25.74
CA LEU A 902 -5.81 -2.70 -25.68
C LEU A 902 -5.27 -3.46 -26.89
N LYS A 903 -5.29 -2.84 -28.07
CA LYS A 903 -4.69 -3.38 -29.28
C LYS A 903 -3.19 -3.63 -29.10
N VAL A 904 -2.45 -2.70 -28.49
CA VAL A 904 -1.03 -2.89 -28.17
C VAL A 904 -0.83 -4.06 -27.21
N LYS A 905 -1.63 -4.15 -26.12
CA LYS A 905 -1.54 -5.28 -25.18
C LYS A 905 -1.76 -6.64 -25.85
N LEU A 906 -2.75 -6.73 -26.74
CA LEU A 906 -3.02 -7.94 -27.53
C LEU A 906 -1.88 -8.29 -28.49
N LEU A 907 -1.30 -7.29 -29.18
CA LEU A 907 -0.16 -7.50 -30.07
C LEU A 907 1.08 -7.96 -29.30
N THR A 908 1.38 -7.35 -28.15
CA THR A 908 2.50 -7.75 -27.29
C THR A 908 2.35 -9.18 -26.78
N LEU A 909 1.16 -9.54 -26.29
CA LEU A 909 0.89 -10.90 -25.83
C LEU A 909 0.96 -11.90 -26.98
N LYS A 910 0.43 -11.55 -28.16
CA LYS A 910 0.53 -12.36 -29.37
C LYS A 910 1.99 -12.61 -29.74
N LEU A 911 2.82 -11.56 -29.79
CA LEU A 911 4.26 -11.67 -30.07
C LEU A 911 4.94 -12.66 -29.11
N GLU A 912 4.71 -12.50 -27.81
CA GLU A 912 5.32 -13.39 -26.81
C GLU A 912 4.83 -14.84 -26.97
N THR A 913 3.53 -15.04 -27.21
CA THR A 913 2.98 -16.39 -27.43
C THR A 913 3.54 -17.06 -28.68
N SER A 914 3.67 -16.33 -29.79
CA SER A 914 4.20 -16.85 -31.06
C SER A 914 5.69 -17.22 -30.94
N VAL A 915 6.47 -16.44 -30.21
CA VAL A 915 7.86 -16.78 -29.87
C VAL A 915 7.95 -18.05 -29.01
N ARG A 916 7.00 -18.26 -28.09
CA ARG A 916 6.98 -19.43 -27.17
C ARG A 916 6.47 -20.71 -27.83
N CYS A 917 5.61 -20.61 -28.85
CA CYS A 917 5.16 -21.76 -29.64
C CYS A 917 6.33 -22.48 -30.34
N GLY A 918 7.35 -21.72 -30.76
CA GLY A 918 8.51 -22.25 -31.48
C GLY A 918 8.17 -22.71 -32.91
N GLY A 919 9.21 -22.98 -33.70
CA GLY A 919 9.09 -23.35 -35.10
C GLY A 919 8.98 -22.16 -36.06
N GLU A 920 9.26 -22.43 -37.33
CA GLU A 920 9.45 -21.41 -38.37
C GLU A 920 8.19 -20.56 -38.62
N LYS A 921 7.02 -21.21 -38.77
CA LYS A 921 5.75 -20.52 -39.02
C LYS A 921 5.33 -19.57 -37.87
N ALA A 922 5.61 -19.95 -36.63
CA ALA A 922 5.30 -19.11 -35.47
C ALA A 922 6.32 -17.96 -35.32
N ALA A 923 7.58 -18.19 -35.73
CA ALA A 923 8.58 -17.14 -35.81
C ALA A 923 8.23 -16.08 -36.85
N ASP A 924 7.70 -16.47 -38.02
CA ASP A 924 7.23 -15.52 -39.03
C ASP A 924 6.06 -14.67 -38.52
N ASP A 925 5.07 -15.28 -37.86
CA ASP A 925 3.96 -14.56 -37.23
C ASP A 925 4.44 -13.63 -36.10
N ALA A 926 5.46 -14.02 -35.34
CA ALA A 926 6.08 -13.18 -34.32
C ALA A 926 6.73 -11.93 -34.95
N LEU A 927 7.53 -12.09 -36.00
CA LEU A 927 8.19 -10.97 -36.70
C LEU A 927 7.18 -10.02 -37.35
N ASP A 928 6.13 -10.55 -37.99
CA ASP A 928 5.04 -9.74 -38.53
C ASP A 928 4.31 -8.98 -37.42
N THR A 929 3.99 -9.64 -36.30
CA THR A 929 3.34 -9.01 -35.15
C THR A 929 4.20 -7.92 -34.52
N PHE A 930 5.52 -8.13 -34.42
CA PHE A 930 6.46 -7.11 -33.93
C PHE A 930 6.39 -5.82 -34.76
N SER A 931 6.33 -5.94 -36.09
CA SER A 931 6.23 -4.78 -37.00
C SER A 931 4.93 -3.97 -36.85
N GLN A 932 3.87 -4.58 -36.29
CA GLN A 932 2.58 -3.95 -36.08
C GLN A 932 2.48 -3.20 -34.73
N ILE A 933 3.46 -3.37 -33.84
CA ILE A 933 3.51 -2.70 -32.54
C ILE A 933 4.17 -1.31 -32.71
N PRO A 934 3.47 -0.20 -32.40
CA PRO A 934 4.06 1.14 -32.47
C PRO A 934 5.27 1.27 -31.54
N ASP A 935 6.36 1.87 -32.05
CA ASP A 935 7.61 2.10 -31.31
C ASP A 935 8.28 0.84 -30.72
N ALA A 936 7.99 -0.36 -31.22
CA ALA A 936 8.52 -1.62 -30.68
C ALA A 936 10.05 -1.65 -30.58
N VAL A 937 10.75 -1.03 -31.54
CA VAL A 937 12.21 -0.92 -31.57
C VAL A 937 12.83 -0.11 -30.42
N LYS A 938 12.02 0.70 -29.71
CA LYS A 938 12.46 1.43 -28.51
C LYS A 938 12.28 0.62 -27.22
N ASP A 939 11.49 -0.45 -27.26
CA ASP A 939 11.26 -1.33 -26.13
C ASP A 939 12.23 -2.52 -26.17
N GLN A 940 13.19 -2.51 -25.26
CA GLN A 940 14.28 -3.49 -25.21
C GLN A 940 13.78 -4.93 -24.96
N VAL A 941 12.62 -5.08 -24.29
CA VAL A 941 12.02 -6.40 -24.03
C VAL A 941 11.40 -6.95 -25.32
N LEU A 942 10.73 -6.10 -26.10
CA LEU A 942 10.18 -6.50 -27.40
C LEU A 942 11.29 -6.83 -28.40
N VAL A 943 12.37 -6.05 -28.41
CA VAL A 943 13.57 -6.32 -29.23
C VAL A 943 14.23 -7.65 -28.84
N ALA A 944 14.25 -8.02 -27.55
CA ALA A 944 14.72 -9.34 -27.13
C ALA A 944 13.84 -10.48 -27.66
N LEU A 945 12.51 -10.29 -27.72
CA LEU A 945 11.58 -11.26 -28.31
C LEU A 945 11.75 -11.37 -29.83
N GLU A 946 12.03 -10.27 -30.53
CA GLU A 946 12.41 -10.27 -31.95
C GLU A 946 13.68 -11.10 -32.18
N GLY A 947 14.74 -10.89 -31.38
CA GLY A 947 15.95 -11.70 -31.42
C GLY A 947 15.70 -13.19 -31.17
N ARG A 948 14.76 -13.51 -30.27
CA ARG A 948 14.33 -14.89 -30.00
C ARG A 948 13.54 -15.48 -31.18
N ALA A 949 12.74 -14.69 -31.88
CA ALA A 949 12.04 -15.11 -33.10
C ALA A 949 13.03 -15.47 -34.22
N TYR A 950 14.08 -14.66 -34.43
CA TYR A 950 15.17 -14.98 -35.36
C TYR A 950 15.85 -16.31 -35.01
N LEU A 951 16.11 -16.55 -33.72
CA LEU A 951 16.69 -17.81 -33.27
C LEU A 951 15.77 -19.01 -33.55
N ASN A 952 14.46 -18.88 -33.31
CA ASN A 952 13.47 -19.92 -33.61
C ASN A 952 13.35 -20.23 -35.11
N LYS A 953 13.67 -19.26 -35.97
CA LYS A 953 13.76 -19.39 -37.43
C LYS A 953 15.10 -19.98 -37.92
N GLY A 954 16.04 -20.22 -37.00
CA GLY A 954 17.39 -20.69 -37.33
C GLY A 954 18.34 -19.60 -37.83
N GLN A 955 17.98 -18.33 -37.71
CA GLN A 955 18.78 -17.17 -38.14
C GLN A 955 19.69 -16.70 -36.99
N ILE A 956 20.69 -17.53 -36.66
CA ILE A 956 21.58 -17.34 -35.50
C ILE A 956 22.34 -16.01 -35.57
N ASP A 957 22.84 -15.62 -36.75
CA ASP A 957 23.59 -14.37 -36.93
C ASP A 957 22.77 -13.11 -36.61
N GLN A 958 21.47 -13.12 -36.98
CA GLN A 958 20.56 -12.02 -36.68
C GLN A 958 20.24 -11.95 -35.19
N ALA A 959 20.00 -13.10 -34.55
CA ALA A 959 19.80 -13.19 -33.10
C ALA A 959 21.05 -12.74 -32.32
N LEU A 960 22.26 -13.09 -32.78
CA LEU A 960 23.52 -12.66 -32.19
C LEU A 960 23.70 -11.15 -32.26
N LYS A 961 23.40 -10.54 -33.42
CA LYS A 961 23.45 -9.09 -33.60
C LYS A 961 22.52 -8.37 -32.61
N VAL A 962 21.26 -8.78 -32.55
CA VAL A 962 20.26 -8.22 -31.63
C VAL A 962 20.71 -8.36 -30.18
N SER A 963 21.19 -9.55 -29.78
CA SER A 963 21.67 -9.78 -28.41
C SER A 963 22.91 -8.94 -28.06
N SER A 964 23.81 -8.71 -29.01
CA SER A 964 25.03 -7.92 -28.82
C SER A 964 24.72 -6.44 -28.63
N GLU A 965 23.79 -5.90 -29.42
CA GLU A 965 23.32 -4.51 -29.31
C GLU A 965 22.56 -4.28 -28.00
N LEU A 966 21.71 -5.24 -27.58
CA LEU A 966 20.99 -5.17 -26.30
C LEU A 966 21.95 -5.17 -25.11
N VAL A 967 22.95 -6.04 -25.09
CA VAL A 967 23.89 -6.11 -23.96
C VAL A 967 24.89 -4.94 -23.98
N ALA A 968 25.26 -4.42 -25.15
CA ALA A 968 26.10 -3.23 -25.24
C ALA A 968 25.38 -1.96 -24.73
N SER A 969 24.10 -1.81 -25.07
CA SER A 969 23.29 -0.68 -24.61
C SER A 969 22.85 -0.83 -23.15
N ASN A 970 22.58 -2.06 -22.68
CA ASN A 970 22.06 -2.34 -21.35
C ASN A 970 22.70 -3.62 -20.78
N PRO A 971 23.88 -3.51 -20.15
CA PRO A 971 24.67 -4.68 -19.72
C PRO A 971 23.99 -5.60 -18.69
N ASN A 972 22.99 -5.07 -17.97
CA ASN A 972 22.27 -5.77 -16.89
C ASN A 972 20.84 -6.19 -17.30
N LEU A 973 20.45 -6.01 -18.56
CA LEU A 973 19.12 -6.42 -19.02
C LEU A 973 19.05 -7.95 -19.09
N ASP A 974 18.20 -8.54 -18.26
CA ASP A 974 18.10 -9.98 -18.09
C ASP A 974 17.62 -10.69 -19.36
N GLN A 975 16.69 -10.11 -20.13
CA GLN A 975 16.23 -10.71 -21.40
C GLN A 975 17.32 -10.66 -22.47
N GLY A 976 18.18 -9.63 -22.44
CA GLY A 976 19.33 -9.50 -23.34
C GLY A 976 20.41 -10.54 -23.03
N LEU A 977 20.71 -10.75 -21.74
CA LEU A 977 21.63 -11.80 -21.29
C LEU A 977 21.10 -13.21 -21.59
N ALA A 978 19.82 -13.45 -21.31
CA ALA A 978 19.17 -14.72 -21.60
C ALA A 978 19.16 -15.03 -23.12
N LEU A 979 18.82 -14.04 -23.96
CA LEU A 979 18.91 -14.20 -25.41
C LEU A 979 20.34 -14.54 -25.84
N ARG A 980 21.36 -13.86 -25.28
CA ARG A 980 22.76 -14.15 -25.59
C ARG A 980 23.19 -15.55 -25.15
N GLY A 981 22.75 -16.00 -23.98
CA GLY A 981 22.98 -17.38 -23.54
C GLY A 981 22.37 -18.41 -24.50
N LEU A 982 21.16 -18.13 -24.98
CA LEU A 982 20.46 -18.99 -25.93
C LEU A 982 21.13 -19.01 -27.31
N VAL A 983 21.67 -17.87 -27.77
CA VAL A 983 22.48 -17.77 -28.99
C VAL A 983 23.76 -18.61 -28.84
N HIS A 984 24.52 -18.44 -27.75
CA HIS A 984 25.71 -19.26 -27.48
C HIS A 984 25.38 -20.76 -27.42
N SER A 985 24.22 -21.13 -26.87
CA SER A 985 23.78 -22.53 -26.89
C SER A 985 23.50 -23.03 -28.30
N ALA A 986 22.94 -22.21 -29.19
CA ALA A 986 22.70 -22.56 -30.59
C ALA A 986 24.01 -22.64 -31.41
N GLU A 987 25.04 -21.89 -31.02
CA GLU A 987 26.41 -21.96 -31.58
C GLU A 987 27.24 -23.12 -31.01
N GLY A 988 26.71 -23.92 -30.08
CA GLY A 988 27.43 -25.00 -29.41
C GLY A 988 28.42 -24.55 -28.31
N GLN A 989 28.37 -23.27 -27.92
CA GLN A 989 29.21 -22.67 -26.88
C GLN A 989 28.57 -22.79 -25.49
N HIS A 990 28.34 -24.02 -25.05
CA HIS A 990 27.54 -24.30 -23.83
C HIS A 990 28.10 -23.66 -22.55
N GLN A 991 29.42 -23.50 -22.43
CA GLN A 991 30.04 -22.83 -21.27
C GLN A 991 29.73 -21.32 -21.22
N LEU A 992 29.75 -20.65 -22.38
CA LEU A 992 29.40 -19.24 -22.48
C LEU A 992 27.89 -19.04 -22.35
N ALA A 993 27.09 -20.01 -22.80
CA ALA A 993 25.65 -20.02 -22.60
C ALA A 993 25.26 -20.08 -21.12
N GLU A 994 25.95 -20.89 -20.32
CA GLU A 994 25.67 -21.06 -18.88
C GLU A 994 26.19 -19.89 -18.03
N GLN A 995 27.21 -19.16 -18.50
CA GLN A 995 27.73 -17.98 -17.82
C GLN A 995 26.81 -16.75 -17.94
N ARG A 996 25.96 -16.72 -18.97
CA ARG A 996 25.05 -15.61 -19.29
C ARG A 996 23.66 -15.89 -18.76
#